data_AF-Q21534-F1
#
_entry.id   AF-Q21534-F1
#
_cell.length_a   1.000
_cell.length_b   1.000
_cell.length_c   1.000
_cell.angle_alpha   90.00
_cell.angle_beta   90.00
_cell.angle_gamma   90.00
#
_symmetry.space_group_name_H-M   'P 1'
#
loop_
_entity.id
_entity.type
_entity.pdbx_description
1 polymer ?
#
loop_
_entity_poly.entity_id
_entity_poly.type
_entity_poly.pdbx_seq_one_letter_code
_entity_poly.pdbx_strand_id
1 'polypeptide(L)'
;MLHYLLSVLLLIFENILELCMCITLVILIYYFWPSKQLEDATLQYFPDTTQNSSEVFIDPPERNPIFYPISPLRHKKRSSKEEMTPDKKRDSSEKISKQPPRELFEPNEQEQVPSHIKPEIFFVLKALEGLELPTTWQLDPKDVETLSIDTGSVVLSPGRANDVIVVVISGELGIFTNVSLGDKRYDCNIKTLRSGESYFSQTSIIEILMNEKPNNKYIHLKALTSCRVATYHLTSFHTSFIANPQQWIRTIQVVMTRLQQCTLITCNMYLGIGGKCLNAKRKLPDSGKFKDFNKLTEAEQLNKGVEAIAQAMGIPDQSDKLREKVRKYECQAGTVVTEENSFEIDMIFVVFGKLRLKRGDLEHDDTGTSLTFDVYPGDMLPSMQILTNEPAMCSAKALEKTIYFKICRDEYIQFLFAHPVIYLRLAFHALQFISPFARVFDMAVHWHRIETGQALFRQGDKSDSMHIVMGGRLRAVDSTKIIEEYGRLDLIGITDMAEKRPRRNTVMAVRFSHIVCIPENLLSFVKIRYPQVGNKLLKLISKCWKAPTPETMSHVETTRNQNLRTIAIVPASRRVPLTEFTCELYNQLSKHVKTLRLSSSVVENYFESEVITKKADYGLMHWLNVQEIAYSLVLYQCDFHKTNWTRRCLRMADAILMVALGTESKEEQVLAEALLSCNEKGVRQSKELVFLWPIDTPTPSGTAAWIKESYYSGYHHLRAPNRLFSFPLKTREKKIVEYYETTVYGEISYQSDFSRLARILTGNAIGIVFGGGGARGAAHAGALRALIEKKVQIDMVGGTSIGALFGSLYATTPDIRAVGRMKDFFTDRLRNNILDVVRDLTWPYCGILTGHRFNLCVQRMLNDVNIEDCWVSFFCITTDLTSSSMRIHRNGIMWPVVRSSMSIAGYVPPICDPQDGHLLLDGAYVNNLPADIMRSLGANVVIAIDVGMSDDNTNLRNYGFSISGTWCLFKRWWPFGEELRVLNMNEVQNRLAYVCCVNQMEIVKNAQYCYYVKLPIESFGIFDFSKFDQAAQIGYDITKQKMEEFFEDSVATRRKLLGCARNVRQTPQKSKNDNILSFVNMPVLPKPPSDIKSD
;
A
#
# COMPACT_ATOMS: atom_id res chain seq x y z
N MET A 1 2.01 -9.50 58.35
CA MET A 1 1.20 -10.35 59.25
C MET A 1 0.19 -9.54 60.04
N LEU A 2 0.59 -8.67 60.98
CA LEU A 2 -0.35 -7.90 61.81
C LEU A 2 -1.32 -7.01 60.98
N HIS A 3 -0.81 -6.33 59.95
CA HIS A 3 -1.62 -5.54 59.01
C HIS A 3 -2.64 -6.37 58.23
N TYR A 4 -2.30 -7.63 57.90
CA TYR A 4 -3.18 -8.55 57.17
C TYR A 4 -4.31 -9.04 58.09
N LEU A 5 -3.98 -9.41 59.34
CA LEU A 5 -4.97 -9.74 60.36
C LEU A 5 -5.93 -8.57 60.63
N LEU A 6 -5.41 -7.34 60.70
CA LEU A 6 -6.25 -6.16 60.95
C LEU A 6 -7.19 -5.86 59.78
N SER A 7 -6.74 -6.04 58.54
CA SER A 7 -7.59 -5.84 57.35
C SER A 7 -8.64 -6.94 57.22
N VAL A 8 -8.31 -8.18 57.56
CA VAL A 8 -9.31 -9.27 57.67
C VAL A 8 -10.32 -8.98 58.78
N LEU A 9 -9.88 -8.49 59.95
CA LEU A 9 -10.78 -8.09 61.04
C LEU A 9 -11.71 -6.93 60.65
N LEU A 10 -11.19 -5.93 59.94
CA LEU A 10 -11.99 -4.82 59.41
C LEU A 10 -13.01 -5.30 58.38
N LEU A 11 -12.64 -6.21 57.48
CA LEU A 11 -13.56 -6.81 56.51
C LEU A 11 -14.66 -7.63 57.21
N ILE A 12 -14.30 -8.40 58.24
CA ILE A 12 -15.28 -9.13 59.07
C ILE A 12 -16.21 -8.13 59.78
N PHE A 13 -15.66 -7.04 60.33
CA PHE A 13 -16.45 -6.04 61.03
C PHE A 13 -17.40 -5.28 60.10
N GLU A 14 -16.95 -4.88 58.91
CA GLU A 14 -17.80 -4.26 57.87
C GLU A 14 -18.92 -5.22 57.44
N ASN A 15 -18.61 -6.50 57.21
CA ASN A 15 -19.62 -7.50 56.87
C ASN A 15 -20.64 -7.72 57.99
N ILE A 16 -20.21 -7.76 59.25
CA ILE A 16 -21.11 -7.86 60.40
C ILE A 16 -21.99 -6.59 60.49
N LEU A 17 -21.42 -5.42 60.24
CA LEU A 17 -22.16 -4.16 60.26
C LEU A 17 -23.21 -4.12 59.15
N GLU A 18 -22.87 -4.53 57.93
CA GLU A 18 -23.81 -4.65 56.82
C GLU A 18 -24.91 -5.67 57.12
N LEU A 19 -24.58 -6.81 57.74
CA LEU A 19 -25.56 -7.80 58.16
C LEU A 19 -26.53 -7.22 59.22
N CYS A 20 -26.00 -6.50 60.21
CA CYS A 20 -26.82 -5.80 61.22
C CYS A 20 -27.71 -4.73 60.58
N MET A 21 -27.21 -3.99 59.60
CA MET A 21 -28.00 -3.00 58.84
C MET A 21 -29.09 -3.68 58.00
N CYS A 22 -28.82 -4.83 57.40
CA CYS A 22 -29.84 -5.60 56.67
C CYS A 22 -30.91 -6.15 57.63
N ILE A 23 -30.51 -6.71 58.78
CA ILE A 23 -31.45 -7.23 59.78
C ILE A 23 -32.33 -6.09 60.32
N THR A 24 -31.76 -4.93 60.65
CA THR A 24 -32.54 -3.77 61.10
C THR A 24 -33.47 -3.25 60.00
N LEU A 25 -33.04 -3.25 58.75
CA LEU A 25 -33.89 -2.86 57.62
C LEU A 25 -35.04 -3.86 57.39
N VAL A 26 -34.80 -5.17 57.54
CA VAL A 26 -35.84 -6.22 57.49
C VAL A 26 -36.82 -6.08 58.65
N ILE A 27 -36.34 -5.81 59.87
CA ILE A 27 -37.20 -5.56 61.04
C ILE A 27 -38.04 -4.30 60.83
N LEU A 28 -37.45 -3.24 60.29
CA LEU A 28 -38.18 -2.02 59.94
C LEU A 28 -39.23 -2.28 58.86
N ILE A 29 -38.90 -3.03 57.81
CA ILE A 29 -39.88 -3.42 56.79
C ILE A 29 -40.98 -4.25 57.45
N TYR A 30 -40.67 -5.23 58.29
CA TYR A 30 -41.67 -6.06 58.97
C TYR A 30 -42.62 -5.25 59.86
N TYR A 31 -42.09 -4.26 60.62
CA TYR A 31 -42.91 -3.42 61.50
C TYR A 31 -43.69 -2.32 60.78
N PHE A 32 -43.14 -1.78 59.69
CA PHE A 32 -43.78 -0.70 58.92
C PHE A 32 -44.57 -1.19 57.70
N TRP A 33 -44.54 -2.50 57.40
CA TRP A 33 -45.38 -3.06 56.35
C TRP A 33 -46.83 -3.08 56.84
N PRO A 34 -47.74 -2.34 56.19
CA PRO A 34 -49.13 -2.31 56.61
C PRO A 34 -49.74 -3.70 56.46
N SER A 35 -50.13 -4.28 57.59
CA SER A 35 -50.93 -5.49 57.70
C SER A 35 -52.31 -5.23 57.09
N LYS A 36 -52.42 -5.42 55.77
CA LYS A 36 -53.74 -5.60 55.14
C LYS A 36 -54.35 -6.86 55.72
N GLN A 37 -55.41 -6.68 56.51
CA GLN A 37 -56.35 -7.71 56.92
C GLN A 37 -56.79 -8.48 55.67
N LEU A 38 -56.23 -9.67 55.49
CA LEU A 38 -56.74 -10.65 54.54
C LEU A 38 -57.54 -11.64 55.38
N GLU A 39 -58.79 -11.26 55.65
CA GLU A 39 -59.76 -12.16 56.28
C GLU A 39 -60.06 -13.33 55.35
N ASP A 40 -59.74 -14.52 55.85
CA ASP A 40 -60.53 -15.74 55.75
C ASP A 40 -61.04 -16.15 54.38
N ALA A 41 -60.16 -16.73 53.57
CA ALA A 41 -60.57 -17.71 52.59
C ALA A 41 -59.56 -18.87 52.49
N THR A 42 -60.03 -20.06 52.85
CA THR A 42 -59.53 -21.38 52.41
C THR A 42 -58.23 -21.88 53.04
N LEU A 43 -58.33 -22.33 54.30
CA LEU A 43 -57.39 -23.27 54.91
C LEU A 43 -58.09 -24.63 55.07
N GLN A 44 -58.02 -25.50 54.06
CA GLN A 44 -58.42 -26.91 54.17
C GLN A 44 -57.51 -27.75 53.27
N TYR A 45 -57.14 -28.92 53.78
CA TYR A 45 -56.21 -29.93 53.24
C TYR A 45 -54.73 -29.76 53.61
N PHE A 46 -54.44 -29.96 54.91
CA PHE A 46 -53.22 -30.63 55.35
C PHE A 46 -53.60 -32.06 55.79
N PRO A 47 -53.06 -33.11 55.16
CA PRO A 47 -52.93 -34.41 55.79
C PRO A 47 -51.52 -34.54 56.38
N ASP A 48 -51.48 -34.89 57.66
CA ASP A 48 -50.31 -35.24 58.43
C ASP A 48 -49.50 -36.37 57.77
N THR A 49 -48.24 -36.11 57.46
CA THR A 49 -47.25 -37.18 57.27
C THR A 49 -46.02 -36.85 58.11
N THR A 50 -46.08 -37.28 59.36
CA THR A 50 -44.95 -37.49 60.26
C THR A 50 -44.17 -38.73 59.80
N GLN A 51 -43.05 -38.55 59.10
CA GLN A 51 -42.03 -39.59 59.04
C GLN A 51 -40.63 -38.98 59.23
N ASN A 52 -40.09 -39.26 60.41
CA ASN A 52 -38.68 -39.20 60.73
C ASN A 52 -37.91 -40.11 59.77
N SER A 53 -37.06 -39.53 58.92
CA SER A 53 -35.91 -40.24 58.37
C SER A 53 -34.70 -39.33 58.44
N SER A 54 -33.81 -39.72 59.33
CA SER A 54 -32.44 -39.26 59.53
C SER A 54 -31.65 -39.08 58.23
N GLU A 55 -31.04 -37.90 58.10
CA GLU A 55 -29.70 -37.65 57.56
C GLU A 55 -29.22 -38.61 56.46
N VAL A 56 -29.80 -38.46 55.26
CA VAL A 56 -29.07 -38.80 54.04
C VAL A 56 -28.60 -37.47 53.47
N PHE A 57 -27.28 -37.29 53.44
CA PHE A 57 -26.61 -36.25 52.68
C PHE A 57 -27.11 -36.34 51.24
N ILE A 58 -28.07 -35.49 50.89
CA ILE A 58 -28.48 -35.29 49.50
C ILE A 58 -27.36 -34.44 48.91
N ASP A 59 -26.45 -35.08 48.18
CA ASP A 59 -25.53 -34.37 47.32
C ASP A 59 -26.34 -33.37 46.46
N PRO A 60 -25.87 -32.13 46.35
CA PRO A 60 -26.63 -31.05 45.73
C PRO A 60 -27.02 -31.48 44.31
N PRO A 61 -28.27 -31.21 43.90
CA PRO A 61 -28.78 -31.70 42.64
C PRO A 61 -27.87 -31.22 41.52
N GLU A 62 -27.47 -32.15 40.65
CA GLU A 62 -26.84 -31.91 39.36
C GLU A 62 -27.76 -31.06 38.47
N ARG A 63 -28.01 -29.81 38.86
CA ARG A 63 -28.45 -28.78 37.92
C ARG A 63 -27.21 -28.36 37.18
N ASN A 64 -26.82 -29.21 36.23
CA ASN A 64 -25.99 -28.81 35.12
C ASN A 64 -26.57 -27.49 34.60
N PRO A 65 -25.80 -26.37 34.65
CA PRO A 65 -26.22 -25.15 33.99
C PRO A 65 -26.48 -25.54 32.55
N ILE A 66 -27.63 -25.09 32.05
CA ILE A 66 -28.19 -25.41 30.74
C ILE A 66 -27.15 -25.06 29.67
N PHE A 67 -26.27 -26.02 29.36
CA PHE A 67 -25.42 -25.98 28.19
C PHE A 67 -26.34 -26.21 27.02
N TYR A 68 -26.39 -25.23 26.13
CA TYR A 68 -27.14 -25.31 24.88
C TYR A 68 -26.89 -26.66 24.19
N PRO A 69 -27.96 -27.38 23.80
CA PRO A 69 -27.79 -28.65 23.10
C PRO A 69 -27.19 -28.38 21.73
N ILE A 70 -25.90 -28.70 21.58
CA ILE A 70 -25.30 -28.92 20.27
C ILE A 70 -26.05 -30.11 19.68
N SER A 71 -26.86 -29.85 18.67
CA SER A 71 -27.63 -30.86 17.97
C SER A 71 -26.68 -31.96 17.46
N PRO A 72 -26.92 -33.24 17.81
CA PRO A 72 -26.04 -34.33 17.40
C PRO A 72 -26.25 -34.62 15.90
N LEU A 73 -25.30 -34.15 15.08
CA LEU A 73 -25.12 -34.64 13.72
C LEU A 73 -24.94 -36.17 13.78
N ARG A 74 -25.90 -36.88 13.18
CA ARG A 74 -25.99 -38.34 13.10
C ARG A 74 -24.66 -38.95 12.62
N HIS A 75 -23.92 -39.56 13.54
CA HIS A 75 -22.81 -40.45 13.20
C HIS A 75 -23.34 -41.74 12.56
N LYS A 76 -23.13 -41.89 11.25
CA LYS A 76 -23.07 -43.20 10.58
C LYS A 76 -21.61 -43.52 10.26
N LYS A 77 -21.25 -44.77 10.58
CA LYS A 77 -20.07 -45.56 10.19
C LYS A 77 -18.82 -45.45 11.08
N ARG A 78 -18.63 -46.55 11.81
CA ARG A 78 -17.43 -47.05 12.47
C ARG A 78 -16.24 -47.10 11.48
N SER A 79 -15.10 -46.54 11.87
CA SER A 79 -13.78 -46.98 11.41
C SER A 79 -12.76 -46.85 12.56
N SER A 80 -12.14 -47.98 12.88
CA SER A 80 -10.86 -48.21 13.57
C SER A 80 -10.30 -47.15 14.53
N LYS A 81 -10.23 -47.55 15.81
CA LYS A 81 -9.48 -46.94 16.90
C LYS A 81 -7.97 -46.90 16.58
N GLU A 82 -7.40 -45.70 16.46
CA GLU A 82 -6.00 -45.47 16.83
C GLU A 82 -6.01 -44.54 18.05
N GLU A 83 -5.44 -45.01 19.15
CA GLU A 83 -5.37 -44.31 20.43
C GLU A 83 -4.43 -43.11 20.31
N MET A 84 -5.01 -41.90 20.31
CA MET A 84 -4.26 -40.65 20.18
C MET A 84 -4.11 -39.97 21.55
N THR A 85 -2.87 -39.76 21.97
CA THR A 85 -2.44 -39.25 23.29
C THR A 85 -2.91 -37.80 23.57
N PRO A 86 -3.03 -37.40 24.86
CA PRO A 86 -3.69 -36.14 25.25
C PRO A 86 -2.96 -34.86 24.81
N ASP A 87 -1.67 -34.92 24.53
CA ASP A 87 -0.87 -33.72 24.24
C ASP A 87 -1.27 -33.01 22.94
N LYS A 88 -1.95 -33.70 22.01
CA LYS A 88 -2.44 -33.06 20.77
C LYS A 88 -3.74 -32.27 20.91
N LYS A 89 -4.40 -32.26 22.07
CA LYS A 89 -5.61 -31.45 22.28
C LYS A 89 -5.32 -29.97 22.56
N ARG A 90 -4.08 -29.59 22.90
CA ARG A 90 -3.74 -28.17 23.11
C ARG A 90 -3.48 -27.38 21.81
N ASP A 91 -3.20 -28.06 20.70
CA ASP A 91 -2.90 -27.39 19.42
C ASP A 91 -4.14 -27.10 18.53
N SER A 92 -5.36 -27.30 19.04
CA SER A 92 -6.57 -27.04 18.24
C SER A 92 -7.03 -25.58 18.24
N SER A 93 -6.57 -24.75 19.19
CA SER A 93 -7.08 -23.38 19.40
C SER A 93 -6.49 -22.33 18.44
N GLU A 94 -5.31 -22.54 17.86
CA GLU A 94 -4.66 -21.54 16.98
C GLU A 94 -5.15 -21.54 15.52
N LYS A 95 -6.16 -22.34 15.14
CA LYS A 95 -6.42 -22.68 13.72
C LYS A 95 -7.40 -21.80 12.92
N ILE A 96 -7.96 -20.71 13.44
CA ILE A 96 -9.05 -20.00 12.71
C ILE A 96 -8.56 -18.96 11.68
N SER A 97 -7.39 -18.36 11.85
CA SER A 97 -6.69 -17.79 10.69
C SER A 97 -5.65 -18.81 10.26
N LYS A 98 -5.77 -19.39 9.06
CA LYS A 98 -4.59 -20.01 8.45
C LYS A 98 -3.52 -18.92 8.50
N GLN A 99 -2.43 -19.19 9.24
CA GLN A 99 -1.27 -18.32 9.20
C GLN A 99 -0.96 -18.02 7.73
N PRO A 100 -0.56 -16.77 7.42
CA PRO A 100 -0.18 -16.42 6.06
C PRO A 100 0.73 -17.50 5.47
N PRO A 101 0.51 -17.90 4.21
CA PRO A 101 1.28 -18.97 3.59
C PRO A 101 2.78 -18.67 3.68
N ARG A 102 3.61 -19.69 3.96
CA ARG A 102 5.07 -19.50 4.14
C ARG A 102 5.73 -18.79 2.95
N GLU A 103 5.21 -19.03 1.75
CA GLU A 103 5.62 -18.34 0.51
C GLU A 103 5.53 -16.81 0.59
N LEU A 104 4.72 -16.26 1.50
CA LEU A 104 4.63 -14.82 1.76
C LEU A 104 5.92 -14.25 2.36
N PHE A 105 6.68 -15.07 3.08
CA PHE A 105 7.92 -14.72 3.78
C PHE A 105 9.16 -15.34 3.13
N GLU A 106 8.99 -16.45 2.41
CA GLU A 106 10.10 -17.17 1.80
C GLU A 106 10.24 -16.85 0.30
N PRO A 107 11.44 -16.46 -0.16
CA PRO A 107 11.70 -16.29 -1.57
C PRO A 107 11.81 -17.63 -2.29
N ASN A 108 11.50 -17.63 -3.59
CA ASN A 108 11.72 -18.78 -4.45
C ASN A 108 13.21 -19.13 -4.54
N GLU A 109 13.52 -20.38 -4.89
CA GLU A 109 14.88 -20.83 -5.15
C GLU A 109 15.51 -20.08 -6.34
N GLN A 110 16.83 -19.91 -6.28
CA GLN A 110 17.60 -19.28 -7.37
C GLN A 110 17.84 -20.29 -8.49
N GLU A 111 17.79 -19.79 -9.73
CA GLU A 111 18.09 -20.60 -10.91
C GLU A 111 19.55 -21.06 -10.91
N GLN A 112 19.74 -22.38 -11.04
CA GLN A 112 21.05 -23.01 -11.18
C GLN A 112 21.43 -23.12 -12.66
N VAL A 113 22.73 -23.14 -12.95
CA VAL A 113 23.22 -23.36 -14.32
C VAL A 113 22.72 -24.72 -14.80
N PRO A 114 21.98 -24.79 -15.91
CA PRO A 114 21.49 -26.05 -16.42
C PRO A 114 22.64 -26.99 -16.79
N SER A 115 22.56 -28.25 -16.40
CA SER A 115 23.62 -29.25 -16.62
C SER A 115 23.95 -29.52 -18.10
N HIS A 116 23.04 -29.17 -19.01
CA HIS A 116 23.18 -29.40 -20.45
C HIS A 116 23.91 -28.26 -21.20
N ILE A 117 24.14 -27.10 -20.56
CA ILE A 117 24.79 -25.95 -21.20
C ILE A 117 26.15 -25.70 -20.54
N LYS A 118 27.18 -25.48 -21.37
CA LYS A 118 28.49 -25.06 -20.87
C LYS A 118 28.37 -23.72 -20.12
N PRO A 119 28.98 -23.57 -18.93
CA PRO A 119 28.87 -22.34 -18.14
C PRO A 119 29.24 -21.08 -18.91
N GLU A 120 30.23 -21.17 -19.82
CA GLU A 120 30.67 -20.04 -20.65
C GLU A 120 29.54 -19.53 -21.54
N ILE A 121 28.86 -20.43 -22.25
CA ILE A 121 27.76 -20.10 -23.14
C ILE A 121 26.56 -19.62 -22.34
N PHE A 122 26.24 -20.29 -21.22
CA PHE A 122 25.13 -19.91 -20.35
C PHE A 122 25.27 -18.48 -19.85
N PHE A 123 26.45 -18.09 -19.38
CA PHE A 123 26.67 -16.75 -18.87
C PHE A 123 26.74 -15.67 -19.97
N VAL A 124 27.24 -15.99 -21.17
CA VAL A 124 27.15 -15.06 -22.32
C VAL A 124 25.68 -14.85 -22.71
N LEU A 125 24.89 -15.91 -22.79
CA LEU A 125 23.45 -15.82 -23.07
C LEU A 125 22.74 -15.01 -21.99
N LYS A 126 23.06 -15.23 -20.70
CA LYS A 126 22.53 -14.45 -19.58
C LYS A 126 22.88 -12.96 -19.66
N ALA A 127 24.07 -12.62 -20.14
CA ALA A 127 24.47 -11.23 -20.36
C ALA A 127 23.66 -10.55 -21.49
N LEU A 128 23.20 -11.34 -22.47
CA LEU A 128 22.46 -10.88 -23.65
C LEU A 128 20.94 -10.98 -23.50
N GLU A 129 20.42 -11.83 -22.61
CA GLU A 129 19.00 -12.07 -22.37
C GLU A 129 18.23 -10.76 -22.10
N GLY A 130 18.88 -9.81 -21.43
CA GLY A 130 18.32 -8.50 -21.12
C GLY A 130 18.03 -7.62 -22.34
N LEU A 131 18.68 -7.86 -23.48
CA LEU A 131 18.63 -7.02 -24.68
C LEU A 131 17.52 -7.36 -25.66
N GLU A 132 16.95 -8.56 -25.56
CA GLU A 132 15.95 -9.07 -26.51
C GLU A 132 16.44 -8.99 -27.94
N LEU A 133 17.45 -9.80 -28.23
CA LEU A 133 18.04 -9.89 -29.56
C LEU A 133 17.02 -10.47 -30.57
N PRO A 134 17.17 -10.15 -31.87
CA PRO A 134 16.35 -10.72 -32.94
C PRO A 134 16.30 -12.25 -32.90
N THR A 135 15.15 -12.84 -33.23
CA THR A 135 15.02 -14.31 -33.26
C THR A 135 15.85 -14.96 -34.36
N THR A 136 16.19 -14.22 -35.43
CA THR A 136 17.11 -14.70 -36.48
C THR A 136 18.57 -14.67 -36.04
N TRP A 137 18.89 -13.96 -34.95
CA TRP A 137 20.24 -13.93 -34.41
C TRP A 137 20.44 -15.16 -33.53
N GLN A 138 21.56 -15.85 -33.76
CA GLN A 138 22.00 -16.96 -32.93
C GLN A 138 23.46 -16.73 -32.56
N LEU A 139 23.81 -17.10 -31.34
CA LEU A 139 25.20 -17.10 -30.90
C LEU A 139 25.93 -18.24 -31.61
N ASP A 140 26.98 -17.93 -32.37
CA ASP A 140 27.91 -18.94 -32.86
C ASP A 140 28.86 -19.31 -31.71
N PRO A 141 28.87 -20.57 -31.23
CA PRO A 141 29.78 -20.99 -30.17
C PRO A 141 31.26 -20.80 -30.51
N LYS A 142 31.63 -20.66 -31.79
CA LYS A 142 33.00 -20.41 -32.25
C LYS A 142 33.50 -19.01 -31.90
N ASP A 143 32.60 -18.05 -31.75
CA ASP A 143 32.93 -16.67 -31.37
C ASP A 143 33.17 -16.52 -29.86
N VAL A 144 32.97 -17.60 -29.08
CA VAL A 144 33.21 -17.66 -27.64
C VAL A 144 34.59 -18.27 -27.38
N GLU A 145 35.54 -17.44 -27.00
CA GLU A 145 36.88 -17.87 -26.60
C GLU A 145 36.98 -17.93 -25.08
N THR A 146 37.70 -18.91 -24.54
CA THR A 146 37.94 -19.02 -23.09
C THR A 146 39.41 -18.79 -22.79
N LEU A 147 39.68 -17.91 -21.84
CA LEU A 147 41.02 -17.48 -21.47
C LEU A 147 41.24 -17.68 -19.96
N SER A 148 42.41 -18.20 -19.60
CA SER A 148 42.89 -18.22 -18.21
C SER A 148 43.86 -17.05 -18.02
N ILE A 149 43.61 -16.23 -17.01
CA ILE A 149 44.29 -14.96 -16.81
C ILE A 149 44.87 -14.90 -15.41
N ASP A 150 46.17 -14.62 -15.33
CA ASP A 150 46.87 -14.49 -14.05
C ASP A 150 46.53 -13.19 -13.33
N THR A 151 46.59 -13.24 -12.00
CA THR A 151 46.37 -12.08 -11.12
C THR A 151 47.20 -10.88 -11.58
N GLY A 152 46.55 -9.72 -11.72
CA GLY A 152 47.19 -8.47 -12.13
C GLY A 152 47.23 -8.22 -13.63
N SER A 153 46.99 -9.23 -14.46
CA SER A 153 46.96 -9.08 -15.92
C SER A 153 45.78 -8.23 -16.39
N VAL A 154 45.99 -7.47 -17.46
CA VAL A 154 44.98 -6.59 -18.06
C VAL A 154 44.35 -7.29 -19.26
N VAL A 155 43.03 -7.48 -19.21
CA VAL A 155 42.24 -8.16 -20.25
C VAL A 155 41.90 -7.20 -21.39
N LEU A 156 41.44 -6.00 -21.04
CA LEU A 156 41.14 -4.91 -21.97
C LEU A 156 41.91 -3.67 -21.53
N SER A 157 42.75 -3.14 -22.42
CA SER A 157 43.50 -1.91 -22.17
C SER A 157 42.73 -0.68 -22.69
N PRO A 158 42.93 0.50 -22.07
CA PRO A 158 42.22 1.71 -22.49
C PRO A 158 42.50 2.05 -23.95
N GLY A 159 41.47 2.46 -24.68
CA GLY A 159 41.59 2.90 -26.08
C GLY A 159 41.56 1.79 -27.13
N ARG A 160 41.59 0.51 -26.73
CA ARG A 160 41.26 -0.59 -27.64
C ARG A 160 39.75 -0.59 -27.94
N ALA A 161 39.38 -1.18 -29.07
CA ALA A 161 37.97 -1.34 -29.42
C ALA A 161 37.29 -2.28 -28.39
N ASN A 162 36.13 -1.87 -27.88
CA ASN A 162 35.35 -2.64 -26.92
C ASN A 162 34.14 -3.30 -27.62
N ASP A 163 34.43 -4.16 -28.59
CA ASP A 163 33.46 -4.97 -29.33
C ASP A 163 33.30 -6.38 -28.72
N VAL A 164 33.61 -6.53 -27.44
CA VAL A 164 33.66 -7.81 -26.73
C VAL A 164 32.84 -7.79 -25.45
N ILE A 165 32.09 -8.87 -25.22
CA ILE A 165 31.49 -9.21 -23.93
C ILE A 165 32.48 -10.10 -23.18
N VAL A 166 32.85 -9.71 -21.96
CA VAL A 166 33.74 -10.53 -21.12
C VAL A 166 32.92 -11.09 -19.96
N VAL A 167 32.95 -12.39 -19.78
CA VAL A 167 32.22 -13.12 -18.74
C VAL A 167 33.21 -13.76 -17.79
N VAL A 168 32.98 -13.66 -16.48
CA VAL A 168 33.81 -14.34 -15.48
C VAL A 168 33.22 -15.72 -15.19
N ILE A 169 34.00 -16.78 -15.41
CA ILE A 169 33.60 -18.16 -15.10
C ILE A 169 34.06 -18.51 -13.68
N SER A 170 35.29 -18.14 -13.32
CA SER A 170 35.85 -18.29 -11.99
C SER A 170 36.86 -17.17 -11.70
N GLY A 171 37.05 -16.85 -10.42
CA GLY A 171 37.90 -15.73 -9.97
C GLY A 171 37.16 -14.40 -9.93
N GLU A 172 37.92 -13.30 -9.83
CA GLU A 172 37.40 -11.93 -9.71
C GLU A 172 38.10 -10.99 -10.70
N LEU A 173 37.32 -10.21 -11.44
CA LEU A 173 37.80 -9.24 -12.43
C LEU A 173 37.35 -7.83 -12.02
N GLY A 174 38.27 -6.88 -11.97
CA GLY A 174 37.97 -5.49 -11.64
C GLY A 174 37.79 -4.64 -12.89
N ILE A 175 36.77 -3.78 -12.88
CA ILE A 175 36.57 -2.71 -13.84
C ILE A 175 37.20 -1.44 -13.27
N PHE A 176 38.25 -0.96 -13.90
CA PHE A 176 39.00 0.20 -13.43
C PHE A 176 38.79 1.41 -14.33
N THR A 177 38.84 2.60 -13.74
CA THR A 177 38.85 3.88 -14.45
C THR A 177 39.77 4.86 -13.75
N ASN A 178 40.45 5.68 -14.53
CA ASN A 178 41.34 6.71 -14.00
C ASN A 178 40.57 7.99 -13.67
N VAL A 179 40.77 8.53 -12.47
CA VAL A 179 40.29 9.86 -12.04
C VAL A 179 41.50 10.75 -11.78
N SER A 180 41.61 11.84 -12.53
CA SER A 180 42.58 12.91 -12.24
C SER A 180 41.95 13.94 -11.30
N LEU A 181 42.53 14.12 -10.12
CA LEU A 181 42.17 15.18 -9.18
C LEU A 181 43.43 16.05 -8.96
N GLY A 182 43.49 17.21 -9.60
CA GLY A 182 44.73 17.99 -9.70
C GLY A 182 45.81 17.20 -10.45
N ASP A 183 47.01 17.10 -9.87
CA ASP A 183 48.13 16.36 -10.45
C ASP A 183 48.09 14.85 -10.14
N LYS A 184 47.23 14.41 -9.21
CA LYS A 184 47.14 13.00 -8.81
C LYS A 184 46.17 12.25 -9.71
N ARG A 185 46.61 11.10 -10.22
CA ARG A 185 45.76 10.12 -10.92
C ARG A 185 45.46 8.96 -9.97
N TYR A 186 44.18 8.73 -9.74
CA TYR A 186 43.67 7.60 -8.98
C TYR A 186 43.15 6.55 -9.95
N ASP A 187 43.64 5.31 -9.82
CA ASP A 187 43.06 4.17 -10.52
C ASP A 187 41.95 3.57 -9.64
N CYS A 188 40.69 3.83 -10.01
CA CYS A 188 39.53 3.47 -9.20
C CYS A 188 38.87 2.21 -9.76
N ASN A 189 38.84 1.14 -8.97
CA ASN A 189 37.95 0.01 -9.24
C ASN A 189 36.50 0.48 -9.01
N ILE A 190 35.70 0.56 -10.07
CA ILE A 190 34.29 0.96 -10.02
C ILE A 190 33.36 -0.23 -9.78
N LYS A 191 33.78 -1.44 -10.14
CA LYS A 191 32.96 -2.65 -10.00
C LYS A 191 33.84 -3.89 -10.08
N THR A 192 33.63 -4.79 -9.13
CA THR A 192 34.25 -6.12 -9.11
C THR A 192 33.27 -7.13 -9.68
N LEU A 193 33.66 -7.83 -10.73
CA LEU A 193 32.94 -8.91 -11.37
C LEU A 193 33.34 -10.24 -10.74
N ARG A 194 32.34 -11.04 -10.35
CA ARG A 194 32.48 -12.40 -9.82
C ARG A 194 32.01 -13.43 -10.85
N SER A 195 32.22 -14.71 -10.56
CA SER A 195 31.71 -15.82 -11.35
C SER A 195 30.22 -15.63 -11.71
N GLY A 196 29.90 -15.73 -13.00
CA GLY A 196 28.58 -15.53 -13.58
C GLY A 196 28.24 -14.09 -13.96
N GLU A 197 29.07 -13.11 -13.62
CA GLU A 197 28.89 -11.72 -14.02
C GLU A 197 29.67 -11.39 -15.29
N SER A 198 29.22 -10.34 -16.00
CA SER A 198 29.80 -9.92 -17.26
C SER A 198 30.14 -8.43 -17.30
N TYR A 199 31.19 -8.11 -18.05
CA TYR A 199 31.51 -6.81 -18.58
C TYR A 199 30.86 -6.66 -19.95
N PHE A 200 29.98 -5.68 -20.08
CA PHE A 200 29.38 -5.34 -21.35
C PHE A 200 28.80 -3.92 -21.34
N SER A 201 29.18 -3.11 -22.34
CA SER A 201 28.59 -1.80 -22.58
C SER A 201 27.46 -1.93 -23.59
N GLN A 202 26.21 -1.88 -23.12
CA GLN A 202 25.05 -1.97 -24.01
C GLN A 202 24.94 -0.77 -24.97
N THR A 203 25.40 0.42 -24.55
CA THR A 203 25.43 1.59 -25.44
C THR A 203 26.40 1.41 -26.62
N SER A 204 27.44 0.59 -26.46
CA SER A 204 28.39 0.28 -27.52
C SER A 204 27.74 -0.51 -28.66
N ILE A 205 26.63 -1.22 -28.41
CA ILE A 205 25.87 -1.94 -29.44
C ILE A 205 25.42 -0.96 -30.53
N ILE A 206 24.93 0.21 -30.15
CA ILE A 206 24.46 1.22 -31.11
C ILE A 206 25.60 1.71 -32.01
N GLU A 207 26.83 1.82 -31.47
CA GLU A 207 28.02 2.18 -32.25
C GLU A 207 28.41 1.03 -33.20
N ILE A 208 28.42 -0.21 -32.71
CA ILE A 208 28.70 -1.41 -33.50
C ILE A 208 27.69 -1.57 -34.65
N LEU A 209 26.39 -1.36 -34.37
CA LEU A 209 25.33 -1.37 -35.39
C LEU A 209 25.47 -0.25 -36.42
N MET A 210 26.15 0.85 -36.09
CA MET A 210 26.52 1.92 -37.02
C MET A 210 27.86 1.68 -37.74
N ASN A 211 28.46 0.49 -37.55
CA ASN A 211 29.80 0.15 -38.03
C ASN A 211 30.92 1.04 -37.47
N GLU A 212 30.69 1.67 -36.32
CA GLU A 212 31.66 2.48 -35.60
C GLU A 212 32.36 1.62 -34.55
N LYS A 213 33.67 1.82 -34.38
CA LYS A 213 34.42 1.11 -33.33
C LYS A 213 34.20 1.78 -31.98
N PRO A 214 33.55 1.11 -31.01
CA PRO A 214 33.33 1.69 -29.68
C PRO A 214 34.68 1.90 -29.00
N ASN A 215 35.06 3.16 -28.80
CA ASN A 215 36.35 3.51 -28.19
C ASN A 215 36.14 3.93 -26.73
N ASN A 216 36.59 3.09 -25.82
CA ASN A 216 36.58 3.41 -24.40
C ASN A 216 37.99 3.78 -23.92
N LYS A 217 38.30 5.08 -23.95
CA LYS A 217 39.61 5.59 -23.49
C LYS A 217 39.78 5.59 -21.97
N TYR A 218 38.72 5.30 -21.22
CA TYR A 218 38.69 5.55 -19.77
C TYR A 218 38.71 4.28 -18.93
N ILE A 219 38.40 3.13 -19.51
CA ILE A 219 38.19 1.88 -18.77
C ILE A 219 39.22 0.83 -19.16
N HIS A 220 39.71 0.11 -18.16
CA HIS A 220 40.48 -1.12 -18.32
C HIS A 220 39.96 -2.23 -17.41
N LEU A 221 40.11 -3.46 -17.87
CA LEU A 221 39.74 -4.67 -17.12
C LEU A 221 41.00 -5.33 -16.59
N LYS A 222 41.06 -5.57 -15.27
CA LYS A 222 42.23 -6.17 -14.61
C LYS A 222 41.81 -7.33 -13.73
N ALA A 223 42.51 -8.45 -13.83
CA ALA A 223 42.33 -9.61 -12.95
C ALA A 223 42.72 -9.26 -11.51
N LEU A 224 41.78 -9.35 -10.58
CA LEU A 224 42.04 -9.16 -9.13
C LEU A 224 42.57 -10.45 -8.50
N THR A 225 42.11 -11.58 -9.01
CA THR A 225 42.60 -12.93 -8.70
C THR A 225 42.82 -13.67 -10.02
N SER A 226 43.52 -14.80 -9.99
CA SER A 226 43.66 -15.64 -11.18
C SER A 226 42.27 -16.13 -11.57
N CYS A 227 41.85 -15.78 -12.78
CA CYS A 227 40.48 -15.93 -13.22
C CYS A 227 40.40 -16.66 -14.56
N ARG A 228 39.30 -17.38 -14.76
CA ARG A 228 38.94 -17.95 -16.06
C ARG A 228 37.79 -17.13 -16.62
N VAL A 229 37.98 -16.58 -17.81
CA VAL A 229 37.00 -15.70 -18.46
C VAL A 229 36.63 -16.23 -19.84
N ALA A 230 35.41 -15.96 -20.27
CA ALA A 230 34.98 -16.16 -21.65
C ALA A 230 34.80 -14.81 -22.33
N THR A 231 35.27 -14.68 -23.57
CA THR A 231 35.14 -13.49 -24.41
C THR A 231 34.28 -13.80 -25.62
N TYR A 232 33.26 -12.96 -25.87
CA TYR A 232 32.37 -13.08 -27.03
C TYR A 232 32.46 -11.82 -27.89
N HIS A 233 32.84 -11.97 -29.15
CA HIS A 233 32.99 -10.87 -30.10
C HIS A 233 31.67 -10.53 -30.79
N LEU A 234 31.31 -9.24 -30.83
CA LEU A 234 30.04 -8.75 -31.37
C LEU A 234 30.08 -8.47 -32.89
N THR A 235 30.97 -9.13 -33.62
CA THR A 235 31.28 -8.88 -35.04
C THR A 235 30.07 -9.12 -35.96
N SER A 236 29.17 -10.04 -35.60
CA SER A 236 27.99 -10.40 -36.39
C SER A 236 26.81 -9.43 -36.27
N PHE A 237 26.85 -8.47 -35.34
CA PHE A 237 25.69 -7.64 -35.04
C PHE A 237 25.37 -6.67 -36.18
N HIS A 238 26.41 -6.03 -36.74
CA HIS A 238 26.25 -5.10 -37.86
C HIS A 238 25.71 -5.80 -39.12
N THR A 239 26.25 -6.97 -39.47
CA THR A 239 25.80 -7.74 -40.63
C THR A 239 24.36 -8.24 -40.45
N SER A 240 24.02 -8.69 -39.24
CA SER A 240 22.64 -9.06 -38.88
C SER A 240 21.67 -7.88 -38.98
N PHE A 241 22.09 -6.68 -38.56
CA PHE A 241 21.28 -5.48 -38.69
C PHE A 241 21.03 -5.09 -40.13
N ILE A 242 22.06 -5.10 -40.99
CA ILE A 242 21.87 -4.81 -42.42
C ILE A 242 20.91 -5.81 -43.06
N ALA A 243 20.99 -7.09 -42.68
CA ALA A 243 20.11 -8.13 -43.22
C ALA A 243 18.65 -7.91 -42.82
N ASN A 244 18.37 -7.60 -41.55
CA ASN A 244 17.01 -7.40 -41.04
C ASN A 244 16.91 -6.23 -40.03
N PRO A 245 16.94 -4.96 -40.49
CA PRO A 245 16.93 -3.80 -39.59
C PRO A 245 15.69 -3.72 -38.68
N GLN A 246 14.54 -4.20 -39.17
CA GLN A 246 13.27 -4.18 -38.45
C GLN A 246 13.31 -4.96 -37.14
N GLN A 247 14.01 -6.09 -37.09
CA GLN A 247 14.03 -6.93 -35.89
C GLN A 247 14.91 -6.33 -34.78
N TRP A 248 15.89 -5.51 -35.13
CA TRP A 248 16.80 -4.84 -34.18
C TRP A 248 16.20 -3.60 -33.52
N ILE A 249 15.08 -3.07 -34.03
CA ILE A 249 14.38 -1.92 -33.44
C ILE A 249 14.19 -2.16 -31.94
N ARG A 250 13.81 -3.38 -31.55
CA ARG A 250 13.50 -3.67 -30.15
C ARG A 250 14.71 -3.60 -29.25
N THR A 251 15.81 -4.23 -29.67
CA THR A 251 17.09 -4.16 -28.99
C THR A 251 17.55 -2.72 -28.80
N ILE A 252 17.45 -1.90 -29.85
CA ILE A 252 17.79 -0.46 -29.78
C ILE A 252 16.96 0.25 -28.71
N GLN A 253 15.64 0.02 -28.70
CA GLN A 253 14.76 0.63 -27.70
C GLN A 253 15.10 0.18 -26.28
N VAL A 254 15.36 -1.12 -26.06
CA VAL A 254 15.73 -1.64 -24.73
C VAL A 254 17.00 -0.95 -24.21
N VAL A 255 18.02 -0.81 -25.07
CA VAL A 255 19.26 -0.10 -24.73
C VAL A 255 18.98 1.35 -24.37
N MET A 256 18.17 2.06 -25.17
CA MET A 256 17.86 3.47 -24.93
C MET A 256 16.96 3.69 -23.71
N THR A 257 15.98 2.81 -23.47
CA THR A 257 15.12 2.85 -22.29
C THR A 257 15.93 2.59 -21.03
N ARG A 258 16.85 1.62 -21.06
CA ARG A 258 17.77 1.37 -19.95
C ARG A 258 18.66 2.59 -19.68
N LEU A 259 19.27 3.17 -20.71
CA LEU A 259 20.10 4.36 -20.56
C LEU A 259 19.30 5.51 -19.93
N GLN A 260 18.07 5.73 -20.38
CA GLN A 260 17.20 6.77 -19.83
C GLN A 260 16.81 6.47 -18.37
N GLN A 261 16.21 5.30 -18.11
CA GLN A 261 15.64 4.95 -16.82
C GLN A 261 16.71 4.63 -15.76
N CYS A 262 17.73 3.84 -16.11
CA CYS A 262 18.74 3.36 -15.17
C CYS A 262 19.85 4.37 -14.94
N THR A 263 20.24 5.12 -15.97
CA THR A 263 21.39 6.03 -15.87
C THR A 263 20.94 7.47 -15.68
N LEU A 264 20.18 8.04 -16.62
CA LEU A 264 19.84 9.46 -16.57
C LEU A 264 18.91 9.81 -15.40
N ILE A 265 17.84 9.03 -15.16
CA ILE A 265 16.93 9.27 -14.03
C ILE A 265 17.67 9.07 -12.70
N THR A 266 18.46 8.00 -12.56
CA THR A 266 19.22 7.70 -11.35
C THR A 266 20.21 8.82 -11.01
N CYS A 267 21.05 9.21 -11.97
CA CYS A 267 22.02 10.29 -11.79
C CYS A 267 21.35 11.61 -11.43
N ASN A 268 20.17 11.88 -11.97
CA ASN A 268 19.45 13.12 -11.71
C ASN A 268 18.75 13.10 -10.33
N MET A 269 17.84 12.14 -10.11
CA MET A 269 16.96 12.12 -8.94
C MET A 269 17.68 11.78 -7.63
N TYR A 270 18.60 10.81 -7.68
CA TYR A 270 19.23 10.24 -6.47
C TYR A 270 20.63 10.80 -6.23
N LEU A 271 21.38 11.10 -7.29
CA LEU A 271 22.75 11.60 -7.15
C LEU A 271 22.86 13.11 -7.36
N GLY A 272 21.88 13.77 -8.01
CA GLY A 272 21.92 15.22 -8.25
C GLY A 272 23.01 15.65 -9.24
N ILE A 273 23.36 14.78 -10.20
CA ILE A 273 24.41 15.01 -11.20
C ILE A 273 23.88 14.83 -12.63
N GLY A 274 22.57 15.03 -12.83
CA GLY A 274 21.92 14.86 -14.14
C GLY A 274 22.59 15.70 -15.23
N GLY A 275 22.90 16.96 -14.96
CA GLY A 275 23.62 17.82 -15.93
C GLY A 275 25.01 17.32 -16.32
N LYS A 276 25.69 16.53 -15.46
CA LYS A 276 27.01 15.94 -15.77
C LYS A 276 26.92 14.69 -16.65
N CYS A 277 25.73 14.11 -16.80
CA CYS A 277 25.50 13.01 -17.73
C CYS A 277 25.47 13.47 -19.19
N LEU A 278 25.40 14.77 -19.43
CA LEU A 278 25.36 15.34 -20.77
C LEU A 278 26.72 15.89 -21.21
N ASN A 279 27.05 15.69 -22.48
CA ASN A 279 28.34 16.03 -23.05
C ASN A 279 28.37 17.47 -23.54
N ALA A 280 28.79 18.40 -22.68
CA ALA A 280 28.98 19.80 -23.07
C ALA A 280 30.09 20.01 -24.12
N LYS A 281 31.06 19.08 -24.23
CA LYS A 281 32.20 19.15 -25.16
C LYS A 281 31.98 18.34 -26.44
N ARG A 282 30.73 18.01 -26.78
CA ARG A 282 30.42 17.29 -28.01
C ARG A 282 30.83 18.10 -29.23
N LYS A 283 31.11 17.41 -30.34
CA LYS A 283 31.28 18.04 -31.64
C LYS A 283 29.93 18.67 -32.01
N LEU A 284 29.87 20.00 -31.99
CA LEU A 284 28.68 20.72 -32.41
C LEU A 284 28.40 20.42 -33.89
N PRO A 285 27.11 20.36 -34.29
CA PRO A 285 26.79 20.32 -35.71
C PRO A 285 27.41 21.54 -36.40
N ASP A 286 27.73 21.42 -37.68
CA ASP A 286 28.32 22.51 -38.46
C ASP A 286 27.30 23.65 -38.66
N SER A 287 27.22 24.52 -37.66
CA SER A 287 26.35 25.69 -37.65
C SER A 287 26.62 26.65 -38.82
N GLY A 288 27.78 26.54 -39.48
CA GLY A 288 28.10 27.28 -40.70
C GLY A 288 27.06 27.08 -41.80
N LYS A 289 26.46 25.88 -41.90
CA LYS A 289 25.40 25.56 -42.87
C LYS A 289 24.12 26.39 -42.69
N PHE A 290 23.90 26.94 -41.49
CA PHE A 290 22.66 27.62 -41.13
C PHE A 290 22.82 29.08 -40.67
N LYS A 291 24.03 29.65 -40.71
CA LYS A 291 24.29 31.02 -40.21
C LYS A 291 23.34 32.08 -40.80
N ASP A 292 23.09 32.03 -42.10
CA ASP A 292 22.22 32.98 -42.82
C ASP A 292 20.82 32.42 -43.09
N PHE A 293 20.41 31.35 -42.38
CA PHE A 293 19.14 30.67 -42.65
C PHE A 293 17.92 31.61 -42.50
N ASN A 294 17.94 32.50 -41.51
CA ASN A 294 16.87 33.49 -41.27
C ASN A 294 16.76 34.56 -42.40
N LYS A 295 17.77 34.70 -43.28
CA LYS A 295 17.73 35.66 -44.40
C LYS A 295 17.16 35.06 -45.70
N LEU A 296 17.05 33.73 -45.76
CA LEU A 296 16.51 33.03 -46.92
C LEU A 296 15.01 33.27 -47.06
N THR A 297 14.50 33.16 -48.28
CA THR A 297 13.04 33.18 -48.53
C THR A 297 12.37 31.98 -47.84
N GLU A 298 11.07 32.07 -47.53
CA GLU A 298 10.37 30.98 -46.83
C GLU A 298 10.44 29.64 -47.59
N ALA A 299 10.39 29.68 -48.92
CA ALA A 299 10.52 28.50 -49.77
C ALA A 299 11.92 27.86 -49.68
N GLU A 300 12.99 28.68 -49.70
CA GLU A 300 14.36 28.20 -49.54
C GLU A 300 14.64 27.68 -48.13
N GLN A 301 14.07 28.31 -47.10
CA GLN A 301 14.14 27.82 -45.72
C GLN A 301 13.49 26.43 -45.63
N LEU A 302 12.30 26.25 -46.21
CA LEU A 302 11.64 24.95 -46.22
C LEU A 302 12.48 23.89 -46.93
N ASN A 303 13.01 24.17 -48.13
CA ASN A 303 13.82 23.21 -48.89
C ASN A 303 15.09 22.79 -48.12
N LYS A 304 15.90 23.75 -47.67
CA LYS A 304 17.12 23.46 -46.90
C LYS A 304 16.82 22.77 -45.57
N GLY A 305 15.70 23.13 -44.93
CA GLY A 305 15.25 22.50 -43.70
C GLY A 305 14.90 21.03 -43.89
N VAL A 306 14.09 20.72 -44.91
CA VAL A 306 13.66 19.35 -45.24
C VAL A 306 14.85 18.48 -45.65
N GLU A 307 15.76 18.98 -46.49
CA GLU A 307 16.99 18.25 -46.85
C GLU A 307 17.85 17.93 -45.63
N ALA A 308 18.01 18.89 -44.70
CA ALA A 308 18.78 18.70 -43.49
C ALA A 308 18.13 17.65 -42.56
N ILE A 309 16.79 17.64 -42.43
CA ILE A 309 16.05 16.64 -41.65
C ILE A 309 16.20 15.25 -42.30
N ALA A 310 16.02 15.15 -43.62
CA ALA A 310 16.17 13.90 -44.36
C ALA A 310 17.57 13.31 -44.19
N GLN A 311 18.61 14.15 -44.27
CA GLN A 311 19.98 13.75 -44.01
C GLN A 311 20.20 13.32 -42.55
N ALA A 312 19.61 14.04 -41.59
CA ALA A 312 19.73 13.71 -40.17
C ALA A 312 19.05 12.37 -39.83
N MET A 313 17.91 12.06 -40.45
CA MET A 313 17.17 10.79 -40.33
C MET A 313 17.83 9.61 -41.07
N GLY A 314 18.75 9.87 -42.00
CA GLY A 314 19.38 8.83 -42.82
C GLY A 314 18.55 8.41 -44.03
N ILE A 315 17.62 9.25 -44.49
CA ILE A 315 16.74 9.00 -45.64
C ILE A 315 16.77 10.20 -46.64
N PRO A 316 17.95 10.56 -47.19
CA PRO A 316 18.08 11.72 -48.08
C PRO A 316 17.16 11.63 -49.31
N ASP A 317 16.91 10.43 -49.82
CA ASP A 317 16.10 10.17 -51.02
C ASP A 317 14.59 10.33 -50.79
N GLN A 318 14.14 10.54 -49.55
CA GLN A 318 12.71 10.69 -49.18
C GLN A 318 12.36 12.13 -48.79
N SER A 319 13.21 13.11 -49.13
CA SER A 319 13.01 14.54 -48.84
C SER A 319 11.66 15.06 -49.33
N ASP A 320 11.21 14.66 -50.53
CA ASP A 320 9.93 15.10 -51.10
C ASP A 320 8.73 14.67 -50.24
N LYS A 321 8.72 13.43 -49.74
CA LYS A 321 7.64 12.93 -48.88
C LYS A 321 7.67 13.58 -47.49
N LEU A 322 8.86 13.94 -47.00
CA LEU A 322 9.01 14.67 -45.74
C LEU A 322 8.43 16.08 -45.84
N ARG A 323 8.53 16.72 -47.02
CA ARG A 323 8.08 18.09 -47.24
C ARG A 323 6.60 18.31 -46.90
N GLU A 324 5.74 17.35 -47.23
CA GLU A 324 4.29 17.45 -46.96
C GLU A 324 3.93 17.33 -45.48
N LYS A 325 4.82 16.75 -44.66
CA LYS A 325 4.58 16.42 -43.25
C LYS A 325 5.41 17.26 -42.28
N VAL A 326 6.32 18.08 -42.78
CA VAL A 326 7.18 18.93 -41.96
C VAL A 326 6.58 20.33 -41.87
N ARG A 327 6.44 20.86 -40.65
CA ARG A 327 5.95 22.23 -40.40
C ARG A 327 7.05 23.11 -39.82
N LYS A 328 7.20 24.32 -40.35
CA LYS A 328 8.14 25.33 -39.84
C LYS A 328 7.49 26.11 -38.69
N TYR A 329 8.24 26.33 -37.63
CA TYR A 329 7.86 27.19 -36.51
C TYR A 329 8.98 28.20 -36.22
N GLU A 330 8.57 29.41 -35.84
CA GLU A 330 9.47 30.47 -35.40
C GLU A 330 8.99 30.95 -34.03
N CYS A 331 9.90 30.93 -33.05
CA CYS A 331 9.60 31.39 -31.70
C CYS A 331 10.59 32.47 -31.25
N GLN A 332 10.10 33.36 -30.40
CA GLN A 332 10.90 34.41 -29.77
C GLN A 332 11.62 33.84 -28.54
N ALA A 333 12.61 34.58 -28.05
CA ALA A 333 13.27 34.26 -26.80
C ALA A 333 12.23 34.16 -25.67
N GLY A 334 12.31 33.10 -24.87
CA GLY A 334 11.43 32.85 -23.73
C GLY A 334 10.28 31.89 -23.99
N THR A 335 9.94 31.57 -25.24
CA THR A 335 8.87 30.62 -25.55
C THR A 335 9.26 29.20 -25.15
N VAL A 336 8.37 28.51 -24.43
CA VAL A 336 8.51 27.08 -24.12
C VAL A 336 7.96 26.28 -25.31
N VAL A 337 8.82 25.44 -25.88
CA VAL A 337 8.51 24.61 -27.06
C VAL A 337 7.96 23.25 -26.64
N THR A 338 8.47 22.70 -25.54
CA THR A 338 8.04 21.42 -24.97
C THR A 338 8.13 21.51 -23.46
N GLU A 339 7.13 20.98 -22.76
CA GLU A 339 7.08 20.96 -21.30
C GLU A 339 7.55 19.62 -20.73
N GLU A 340 8.21 19.65 -19.56
CA GLU A 340 8.55 18.46 -18.79
C GLU A 340 7.29 17.64 -18.47
N ASN A 341 7.42 16.31 -18.52
CA ASN A 341 6.35 15.34 -18.33
C ASN A 341 5.23 15.37 -19.39
N SER A 342 5.38 16.15 -20.46
CA SER A 342 4.49 16.05 -21.61
C SER A 342 4.65 14.70 -22.31
N PHE A 343 3.51 14.09 -22.65
CA PHE A 343 3.43 12.89 -23.49
C PHE A 343 3.23 13.22 -24.97
N GLU A 344 2.94 14.48 -25.30
CA GLU A 344 2.90 14.99 -26.67
C GLU A 344 4.32 15.25 -27.13
N ILE A 345 4.95 14.18 -27.63
CA ILE A 345 6.32 14.20 -28.11
C ILE A 345 6.28 14.34 -29.61
N ASP A 346 6.60 15.55 -30.07
CA ASP A 346 6.81 15.83 -31.48
C ASP A 346 8.31 15.87 -31.77
N MET A 347 8.67 15.49 -32.99
CA MET A 347 10.07 15.52 -33.41
C MET A 347 10.42 16.93 -33.86
N ILE A 348 11.39 17.53 -33.19
CA ILE A 348 11.87 18.90 -33.39
C ILE A 348 13.27 18.86 -33.98
N PHE A 349 13.48 19.62 -35.04
CA PHE A 349 14.78 19.84 -35.65
C PHE A 349 15.12 21.32 -35.67
N VAL A 350 16.15 21.72 -34.94
CA VAL A 350 16.54 23.14 -34.84
C VAL A 350 17.39 23.50 -36.05
N VAL A 351 17.03 24.58 -36.75
CA VAL A 351 17.79 25.06 -37.92
C VAL A 351 18.39 26.44 -37.70
N PHE A 352 17.83 27.25 -36.82
CA PHE A 352 18.39 28.56 -36.46
C PHE A 352 18.06 28.89 -35.01
N GLY A 353 18.94 29.62 -34.34
CA GLY A 353 18.79 29.94 -32.92
C GLY A 353 19.18 28.79 -31.99
N LYS A 354 18.67 28.82 -30.76
CA LYS A 354 19.13 27.93 -29.69
C LYS A 354 18.02 27.64 -28.67
N LEU A 355 17.84 26.35 -28.36
CA LEU A 355 16.96 25.91 -27.28
C LEU A 355 17.78 25.50 -26.06
N ARG A 356 17.24 25.72 -24.86
CA ARG A 356 17.76 25.21 -23.60
C ARG A 356 16.79 24.20 -23.01
N LEU A 357 17.26 22.99 -22.80
CA LEU A 357 16.59 21.98 -21.99
C LEU A 357 16.90 22.25 -20.51
N LYS A 358 15.89 22.30 -19.66
CA LYS A 358 16.03 22.39 -18.19
C LYS A 358 14.99 21.51 -17.52
N ARG A 359 15.35 20.85 -16.42
CA ARG A 359 14.43 20.11 -15.56
C ARG A 359 14.09 20.89 -14.28
N GLY A 360 12.85 20.82 -13.81
CA GLY A 360 12.41 21.49 -12.57
C GLY A 360 12.13 22.98 -12.76
N ASP A 361 11.94 23.69 -11.64
CA ASP A 361 11.55 25.10 -11.65
C ASP A 361 12.51 25.93 -12.49
N LEU A 362 11.96 26.60 -13.50
CA LEU A 362 12.72 27.39 -14.46
C LEU A 362 13.56 28.49 -13.80
N GLU A 363 13.20 28.92 -12.60
CA GLU A 363 13.76 30.09 -11.93
C GLU A 363 14.87 29.79 -10.90
N HIS A 364 14.83 28.65 -10.20
CA HIS A 364 15.70 28.42 -9.04
C HIS A 364 16.67 27.25 -9.27
N ASP A 365 17.96 27.52 -9.54
CA ASP A 365 18.96 26.46 -9.68
C ASP A 365 20.38 26.90 -9.30
N ASP A 366 20.58 27.26 -8.03
CA ASP A 366 21.91 27.68 -7.55
C ASP A 366 22.90 26.51 -7.43
N THR A 367 22.45 25.27 -7.55
CA THR A 367 23.30 24.10 -7.27
C THR A 367 24.01 23.54 -8.51
N GLY A 368 23.66 24.00 -9.72
CA GLY A 368 24.19 23.44 -10.97
C GLY A 368 23.86 21.96 -11.18
N THR A 369 22.84 21.45 -10.48
CA THR A 369 22.47 20.02 -10.46
C THR A 369 21.36 19.68 -11.45
N SER A 370 20.51 20.65 -11.82
CA SER A 370 19.52 20.42 -12.86
C SER A 370 20.15 20.07 -14.19
N LEU A 371 19.44 19.22 -14.92
CA LEU A 371 19.76 18.79 -16.26
C LEU A 371 19.57 20.00 -17.19
N THR A 372 20.58 20.86 -17.27
CA THR A 372 20.64 21.98 -18.21
C THR A 372 21.46 21.60 -19.42
N PHE A 373 20.90 21.76 -20.61
CA PHE A 373 21.59 21.45 -21.85
C PHE A 373 21.16 22.34 -22.99
N ASP A 374 22.12 22.71 -23.82
CA ASP A 374 21.93 23.64 -24.91
C ASP A 374 21.87 22.88 -26.25
N VAL A 375 20.85 23.20 -27.03
CA VAL A 375 20.50 22.58 -28.31
C VAL A 375 20.83 23.56 -29.43
N TYR A 376 21.57 23.09 -30.42
CA TYR A 376 22.12 23.91 -31.49
C TYR A 376 21.50 23.55 -32.85
N PRO A 377 21.61 24.44 -33.85
CA PRO A 377 21.20 24.13 -35.21
C PRO A 377 21.83 22.85 -35.73
N GLY A 378 21.02 21.94 -36.26
CA GLY A 378 21.41 20.60 -36.71
C GLY A 378 21.07 19.46 -35.74
N ASP A 379 20.58 19.75 -34.54
CA ASP A 379 20.16 18.74 -33.58
C ASP A 379 18.69 18.31 -33.75
N MET A 380 18.44 17.02 -33.50
CA MET A 380 17.10 16.44 -33.41
C MET A 380 16.72 16.15 -31.96
N LEU A 381 15.59 16.68 -31.52
CA LEU A 381 15.06 16.44 -30.18
C LEU A 381 13.54 16.23 -30.17
N PRO A 382 13.00 15.51 -29.19
CA PRO A 382 13.73 14.68 -28.23
C PRO A 382 14.12 13.32 -28.85
N SER A 383 15.41 13.08 -29.07
CA SER A 383 15.89 11.86 -29.74
C SER A 383 15.71 10.58 -28.92
N MET A 384 15.84 10.66 -27.59
CA MET A 384 15.64 9.51 -26.69
C MET A 384 14.16 9.17 -26.51
N GLN A 385 13.31 10.15 -26.23
CA GLN A 385 11.90 9.94 -25.91
C GLN A 385 11.11 9.37 -27.09
N ILE A 386 11.49 9.72 -28.32
CA ILE A 386 10.92 9.10 -29.53
C ILE A 386 11.19 7.59 -29.56
N LEU A 387 12.33 7.13 -29.05
CA LEU A 387 12.70 5.72 -29.03
C LEU A 387 12.09 4.97 -27.83
N THR A 388 12.07 5.60 -26.66
CA THR A 388 11.65 4.96 -25.40
C THR A 388 10.14 5.05 -25.14
N ASN A 389 9.46 6.02 -25.77
CA ASN A 389 8.05 6.37 -25.53
C ASN A 389 7.77 6.83 -24.09
N GLU A 390 8.81 7.31 -23.41
CA GLU A 390 8.74 7.95 -22.09
C GLU A 390 8.42 9.45 -22.24
N PRO A 391 7.77 10.08 -21.25
CA PRO A 391 7.46 11.50 -21.33
C PRO A 391 8.73 12.38 -21.39
N ALA A 392 8.56 13.62 -21.82
CA ALA A 392 9.63 14.60 -21.90
C ALA A 392 10.35 14.75 -20.54
N MET A 393 11.66 14.54 -20.51
CA MET A 393 12.44 14.61 -19.27
C MET A 393 12.71 16.04 -18.80
N CYS A 394 12.59 17.00 -19.71
CA CYS A 394 12.95 18.40 -19.49
C CYS A 394 12.04 19.29 -20.32
N SER A 395 11.84 20.51 -19.83
CA SER A 395 11.23 21.58 -20.60
C SER A 395 12.27 22.18 -21.56
N ALA A 396 11.87 22.43 -22.81
CA ALA A 396 12.69 23.07 -23.83
C ALA A 396 12.24 24.53 -24.01
N LYS A 397 13.14 25.49 -23.76
CA LYS A 397 12.86 26.93 -23.86
C LYS A 397 13.79 27.61 -24.86
N ALA A 398 13.25 28.46 -25.73
CA ALA A 398 14.07 29.25 -26.64
C ALA A 398 14.86 30.32 -25.88
N LEU A 399 16.19 30.34 -26.07
CA LEU A 399 17.06 31.37 -25.48
C LEU A 399 17.09 32.65 -26.32
N GLU A 400 16.95 32.48 -27.62
CA GLU A 400 16.97 33.54 -28.63
C GLU A 400 15.90 33.23 -29.69
N LYS A 401 15.75 34.12 -30.67
CA LYS A 401 14.88 33.85 -31.83
C LYS A 401 15.31 32.52 -32.46
N THR A 402 14.43 31.53 -32.40
CA THR A 402 14.72 30.16 -32.82
C THR A 402 13.75 29.74 -33.92
N ILE A 403 14.30 29.21 -35.01
CA ILE A 403 13.53 28.58 -36.09
C ILE A 403 13.80 27.08 -35.99
N TYR A 404 12.72 26.33 -35.92
CA TYR A 404 12.77 24.88 -35.86
C TYR A 404 11.67 24.29 -36.74
N PHE A 405 11.92 23.07 -37.20
CA PHE A 405 10.94 22.27 -37.88
C PHE A 405 10.38 21.25 -36.92
N LYS A 406 9.09 20.98 -37.07
CA LYS A 406 8.34 20.04 -36.24
C LYS A 406 7.67 19.02 -37.15
N ILE A 407 7.79 17.75 -36.79
CA ILE A 407 7.02 16.65 -37.38
C ILE A 407 6.13 16.11 -36.27
N CYS A 408 4.82 16.08 -36.54
CA CYS A 408 3.87 15.60 -35.55
C CYS A 408 4.05 14.09 -35.31
N ARG A 409 3.63 13.65 -34.12
CA ARG A 409 3.68 12.25 -33.72
C ARG A 409 3.21 11.26 -34.79
N ASP A 410 2.01 11.45 -35.31
CA ASP A 410 1.43 10.53 -36.29
C ASP A 410 2.21 10.49 -37.61
N GLU A 411 2.88 11.58 -37.97
CA GLU A 411 3.63 11.72 -39.21
C GLU A 411 5.01 11.05 -39.12
N TYR A 412 5.78 11.32 -38.05
CA TYR A 412 7.11 10.71 -37.92
C TYR A 412 7.03 9.20 -37.69
N ILE A 413 5.95 8.72 -37.06
CA ILE A 413 5.75 7.29 -36.81
C ILE A 413 5.61 6.51 -38.11
N GLN A 414 4.89 7.06 -39.09
CA GLN A 414 4.82 6.46 -40.43
C GLN A 414 6.20 6.36 -41.08
N PHE A 415 7.08 7.35 -40.86
CA PHE A 415 8.46 7.28 -41.34
C PHE A 415 9.30 6.24 -40.58
N LEU A 416 9.14 6.13 -39.26
CA LEU A 416 9.81 5.12 -38.44
C LEU A 416 9.44 3.70 -38.90
N PHE A 417 8.17 3.46 -39.23
CA PHE A 417 7.70 2.19 -39.78
C PHE A 417 8.26 1.90 -41.17
N ALA A 418 8.21 2.89 -42.06
CA ALA A 418 8.69 2.72 -43.42
C ALA A 418 10.22 2.58 -43.49
N HIS A 419 10.96 3.23 -42.58
CA HIS A 419 12.42 3.28 -42.60
C HIS A 419 13.00 3.01 -41.20
N PRO A 420 13.17 1.73 -40.82
CA PRO A 420 13.73 1.31 -39.53
C PRO A 420 15.10 1.89 -39.20
N VAL A 421 15.89 2.24 -40.22
CA VAL A 421 17.23 2.85 -40.07
C VAL A 421 17.18 4.14 -39.24
N ILE A 422 16.04 4.85 -39.26
CA ILE A 422 15.84 6.07 -38.47
C ILE A 422 16.00 5.77 -36.96
N TYR A 423 15.55 4.60 -36.46
CA TYR A 423 15.72 4.23 -35.04
C TYR A 423 17.20 4.21 -34.63
N LEU A 424 18.03 3.56 -35.44
CA LEU A 424 19.47 3.47 -35.19
C LEU A 424 20.11 4.86 -35.25
N ARG A 425 19.69 5.68 -36.23
CA ARG A 425 20.24 7.03 -36.41
C ARG A 425 19.89 7.96 -35.25
N LEU A 426 18.64 7.92 -34.77
CA LEU A 426 18.21 8.65 -33.58
C LEU A 426 18.92 8.17 -32.32
N ALA A 427 19.10 6.86 -32.16
CA ALA A 427 19.83 6.29 -31.01
C ALA A 427 21.28 6.74 -31.00
N PHE A 428 21.95 6.67 -32.16
CA PHE A 428 23.33 7.12 -32.31
C PHE A 428 23.46 8.63 -32.05
N HIS A 429 22.53 9.44 -32.55
CA HIS A 429 22.48 10.88 -32.26
C HIS A 429 22.30 11.13 -30.76
N ALA A 430 21.37 10.44 -30.09
CA ALA A 430 21.16 10.54 -28.65
C ALA A 430 22.44 10.21 -27.86
N LEU A 431 23.21 9.21 -28.27
CA LEU A 431 24.48 8.85 -27.63
C LEU A 431 25.58 9.91 -27.75
N GLN A 432 25.50 10.82 -28.72
CA GLN A 432 26.43 11.96 -28.83
C GLN A 432 26.20 13.00 -27.73
N PHE A 433 24.98 13.08 -27.19
CA PHE A 433 24.65 13.93 -26.04
C PHE A 433 25.12 13.33 -24.72
N ILE A 434 25.44 12.04 -24.67
CA ILE A 434 25.82 11.36 -23.43
C ILE A 434 27.31 11.57 -23.14
N SER A 435 27.63 12.00 -21.91
CA SER A 435 29.00 12.22 -21.49
C SER A 435 29.76 10.90 -21.33
N PRO A 436 31.09 10.88 -21.48
CA PRO A 436 31.89 9.68 -21.20
C PRO A 436 31.68 9.16 -19.77
N PHE A 437 31.46 10.07 -18.82
CA PHE A 437 31.11 9.70 -17.44
C PHE A 437 29.80 8.92 -17.38
N ALA A 438 28.74 9.36 -18.07
CA ALA A 438 27.47 8.64 -18.08
C ALA A 438 27.59 7.26 -18.74
N ARG A 439 28.44 7.08 -19.76
CA ARG A 439 28.70 5.77 -20.36
C ARG A 439 29.44 4.83 -19.39
N VAL A 440 30.45 5.34 -18.67
CA VAL A 440 31.16 4.58 -17.62
C VAL A 440 30.19 4.20 -16.50
N PHE A 441 29.34 5.13 -16.09
CA PHE A 441 28.32 4.92 -15.06
C PHE A 441 27.29 3.86 -15.51
N ASP A 442 26.74 4.00 -16.71
CA ASP A 442 25.78 3.07 -17.28
C ASP A 442 26.32 1.64 -17.35
N MET A 443 27.58 1.48 -17.72
CA MET A 443 28.25 0.18 -17.77
C MET A 443 28.47 -0.44 -16.37
N ALA A 444 28.66 0.38 -15.34
CA ALA A 444 28.89 -0.07 -13.98
C ALA A 444 27.59 -0.38 -13.21
N VAL A 445 26.49 0.28 -13.58
CA VAL A 445 25.16 0.06 -12.99
C VAL A 445 24.54 -1.24 -13.49
N HIS A 446 24.00 -2.03 -12.57
CA HIS A 446 23.24 -3.22 -12.91
C HIS A 446 21.75 -2.92 -13.02
N TRP A 447 21.11 -3.54 -14.01
CA TRP A 447 19.67 -3.53 -14.15
C TRP A 447 19.16 -4.94 -13.92
N HIS A 448 18.47 -5.15 -12.79
CA HIS A 448 17.90 -6.44 -12.43
C HIS A 448 16.42 -6.48 -12.82
N ARG A 449 16.05 -7.53 -13.55
CA ARG A 449 14.67 -7.95 -13.74
C ARG A 449 14.41 -9.06 -12.73
N ILE A 450 13.49 -8.83 -11.81
CA ILE A 450 13.17 -9.76 -10.73
C ILE A 450 11.74 -10.24 -10.93
N GLU A 451 11.59 -11.56 -11.09
CA GLU A 451 10.26 -12.18 -11.16
C GLU A 451 9.56 -12.17 -9.80
N THR A 452 8.24 -12.34 -9.82
CA THR A 452 7.44 -12.51 -8.60
C THR A 452 7.99 -13.66 -7.73
N GLY A 453 8.27 -13.35 -6.46
CA GLY A 453 8.76 -14.27 -5.45
C GLY A 453 10.29 -14.43 -5.40
N GLN A 454 11.05 -13.89 -6.35
CA GLN A 454 12.51 -13.92 -6.27
C GLN A 454 13.03 -12.90 -5.24
N ALA A 455 14.10 -13.26 -4.52
CA ALA A 455 14.80 -12.35 -3.62
C ALA A 455 15.71 -11.41 -4.41
N LEU A 456 15.69 -10.13 -4.03
CA LEU A 456 16.72 -9.18 -4.39
C LEU A 456 18.02 -9.48 -3.62
N PHE A 457 17.89 -9.68 -2.31
CA PHE A 457 18.94 -10.18 -1.42
C PHE A 457 18.30 -10.85 -0.21
N ARG A 458 19.06 -11.73 0.44
CA ARG A 458 18.66 -12.44 1.65
C ARG A 458 19.29 -11.79 2.88
N GLN A 459 18.67 -12.00 4.03
CA GLN A 459 19.24 -11.63 5.31
C GLN A 459 20.63 -12.28 5.48
N GLY A 460 21.60 -11.50 5.97
CA GLY A 460 22.99 -11.94 6.14
C GLY A 460 23.88 -11.70 4.91
N ASP A 461 23.31 -11.40 3.74
CA ASP A 461 24.09 -11.08 2.54
C ASP A 461 24.95 -9.83 2.74
N LYS A 462 26.02 -9.69 1.95
CA LYS A 462 26.90 -8.51 1.98
C LYS A 462 26.13 -7.27 1.47
N SER A 463 26.37 -6.12 2.11
CA SER A 463 25.70 -4.85 1.82
C SER A 463 26.54 -3.91 0.95
N ASP A 464 27.04 -4.42 -0.17
CA ASP A 464 27.97 -3.72 -1.06
C ASP A 464 27.30 -2.81 -2.11
N SER A 465 25.99 -2.65 -2.05
CA SER A 465 25.21 -2.06 -3.14
C SER A 465 23.95 -1.34 -2.65
N MET A 466 23.57 -0.28 -3.36
CA MET A 466 22.34 0.47 -3.17
C MET A 466 21.37 0.16 -4.30
N HIS A 467 20.09 -0.01 -3.96
CA HIS A 467 19.07 -0.48 -4.90
C HIS A 467 17.95 0.54 -5.05
N ILE A 468 17.53 0.80 -6.28
CA ILE A 468 16.44 1.71 -6.62
C ILE A 468 15.39 0.94 -7.40
N VAL A 469 14.15 0.98 -6.92
CA VAL A 469 13.02 0.35 -7.61
C VAL A 469 12.56 1.25 -8.75
N MET A 470 12.84 0.92 -10.00
CA MET A 470 12.39 1.75 -11.14
C MET A 470 10.93 1.51 -11.50
N GLY A 471 10.47 0.29 -11.30
CA GLY A 471 9.09 -0.14 -11.44
C GLY A 471 8.90 -1.51 -10.80
N GLY A 472 7.69 -1.80 -10.33
CA GLY A 472 7.43 -3.00 -9.54
C GLY A 472 7.15 -2.72 -8.07
N ARG A 473 7.08 -3.81 -7.30
CA ARG A 473 6.80 -3.78 -5.86
C ARG A 473 7.58 -4.88 -5.16
N LEU A 474 8.30 -4.47 -4.11
CA LEU A 474 9.09 -5.36 -3.28
C LEU A 474 8.63 -5.28 -1.82
N ARG A 475 8.99 -6.29 -1.05
CA ARG A 475 8.67 -6.40 0.36
C ARG A 475 9.88 -6.86 1.13
N ALA A 476 10.17 -6.18 2.23
CA ALA A 476 11.11 -6.64 3.25
C ALA A 476 10.38 -7.54 4.25
N VAL A 477 10.91 -8.75 4.42
CA VAL A 477 10.35 -9.77 5.29
C VAL A 477 11.41 -10.27 6.28
N ASP A 478 10.95 -10.50 7.50
CA ASP A 478 11.58 -11.38 8.48
C ASP A 478 10.96 -12.77 8.36
N SER A 479 11.54 -13.74 9.07
CA SER A 479 11.08 -15.13 9.21
C SER A 479 9.56 -15.29 9.42
N THR A 480 8.91 -14.37 10.13
CA THR A 480 7.49 -14.46 10.49
C THR A 480 6.67 -13.21 10.18
N LYS A 481 7.32 -12.09 9.82
CA LYS A 481 6.64 -10.79 9.75
C LYS A 481 7.08 -9.98 8.53
N ILE A 482 6.11 -9.24 7.98
CA ILE A 482 6.36 -8.22 6.97
C ILE A 482 6.81 -6.95 7.68
N ILE A 483 8.00 -6.44 7.32
CA ILE A 483 8.56 -5.24 7.93
C ILE A 483 8.14 -4.00 7.13
N GLU A 484 8.37 -4.02 5.82
CA GLU A 484 8.16 -2.86 4.95
C GLU A 484 7.85 -3.29 3.51
N GLU A 485 7.18 -2.42 2.77
CA GLU A 485 7.00 -2.56 1.33
C GLU A 485 7.62 -1.38 0.58
N TYR A 486 8.19 -1.66 -0.58
CA TYR A 486 8.83 -0.70 -1.47
C TYR A 486 8.09 -0.66 -2.80
N GLY A 487 7.69 0.54 -3.20
CA GLY A 487 7.11 0.80 -4.50
C GLY A 487 8.11 1.45 -5.46
N ARG A 488 7.56 1.96 -6.56
CA ARG A 488 8.32 2.68 -7.58
C ARG A 488 9.01 3.93 -7.00
N LEU A 489 10.29 4.07 -7.35
CA LEU A 489 11.25 5.10 -6.94
C LEU A 489 11.69 5.03 -5.46
N ASP A 490 11.33 3.96 -4.74
CA ASP A 490 11.85 3.75 -3.40
C ASP A 490 13.29 3.23 -3.40
N LEU A 491 13.99 3.54 -2.32
CA LEU A 491 15.40 3.27 -2.13
C LEU A 491 15.58 2.15 -1.11
N ILE A 492 16.34 1.12 -1.48
CA ILE A 492 16.52 -0.08 -0.68
C ILE A 492 18.01 -0.27 -0.34
N GLY A 493 18.28 -0.57 0.93
CA GLY A 493 19.59 -1.05 1.38
C GLY A 493 20.68 0.01 1.53
N ILE A 494 20.35 1.31 1.43
CA ILE A 494 21.32 2.40 1.62
C ILE A 494 21.86 2.45 3.05
N THR A 495 21.03 2.14 4.05
CA THR A 495 21.39 2.15 5.47
C THR A 495 22.41 1.07 5.78
N ASP A 496 22.14 -0.16 5.33
CA ASP A 496 23.00 -1.32 5.57
C ASP A 496 24.37 -1.13 4.91
N MET A 497 24.39 -0.55 3.70
CA MET A 497 25.61 -0.20 2.98
C MET A 497 26.40 0.91 3.69
N ALA A 498 25.72 1.96 4.17
CA ALA A 498 26.38 3.07 4.88
C ALA A 498 26.99 2.62 6.22
N GLU A 499 26.31 1.72 6.95
CA GLU A 499 26.79 1.13 8.21
C GLU A 499 27.79 -0.02 7.99
N LYS A 500 27.98 -0.48 6.76
CA LYS A 500 28.75 -1.69 6.40
C LYS A 500 28.33 -2.93 7.20
N ARG A 501 27.02 -3.07 7.42
CA ARG A 501 26.43 -4.23 8.12
C ARG A 501 25.83 -5.21 7.13
N PRO A 502 25.81 -6.52 7.41
CA PRO A 502 25.09 -7.47 6.57
C PRO A 502 23.61 -7.08 6.44
N ARG A 503 22.97 -7.51 5.34
CA ARG A 503 21.55 -7.22 5.08
C ARG A 503 20.69 -7.67 6.26
N ARG A 504 19.91 -6.74 6.83
CA ARG A 504 19.10 -7.02 8.02
C ARG A 504 17.96 -7.98 7.74
N ASN A 505 17.32 -7.81 6.58
CA ASN A 505 16.09 -8.49 6.20
C ASN A 505 16.23 -9.08 4.80
N THR A 506 15.41 -10.08 4.49
CA THR A 506 15.26 -10.57 3.12
C THR A 506 14.33 -9.64 2.37
N VAL A 507 14.73 -9.18 1.18
CA VAL A 507 13.89 -8.34 0.32
C VAL A 507 13.55 -9.13 -0.93
N MET A 508 12.25 -9.23 -1.24
CA MET A 508 11.74 -10.03 -2.34
C MET A 508 10.67 -9.31 -3.15
N ALA A 509 10.51 -9.70 -4.41
CA ALA A 509 9.54 -9.10 -5.31
C ALA A 509 8.13 -9.65 -5.11
N VAL A 510 7.15 -8.78 -4.85
CA VAL A 510 5.72 -9.11 -4.73
C VAL A 510 5.08 -9.29 -6.11
N ARG A 511 5.59 -8.55 -7.10
CA ARG A 511 5.27 -8.69 -8.52
C ARG A 511 6.53 -8.51 -9.36
N PHE A 512 6.41 -8.74 -10.67
CA PHE A 512 7.50 -8.45 -11.60
C PHE A 512 8.04 -7.01 -11.40
N SER A 513 9.34 -6.91 -11.15
CA SER A 513 9.99 -5.67 -10.73
C SER A 513 11.30 -5.44 -11.46
N HIS A 514 11.60 -4.17 -11.76
CA HIS A 514 12.83 -3.71 -12.40
C HIS A 514 13.59 -2.81 -11.45
N ILE A 515 14.85 -3.15 -11.19
CA ILE A 515 15.64 -2.54 -10.13
C ILE A 515 16.99 -2.12 -10.67
N VAL A 516 17.41 -0.93 -10.28
CA VAL A 516 18.73 -0.38 -10.57
C VAL A 516 19.62 -0.61 -9.37
N CYS A 517 20.78 -1.24 -9.56
CA CYS A 517 21.73 -1.53 -8.50
C CYS A 517 23.02 -0.75 -8.74
N ILE A 518 23.41 0.03 -7.74
CA ILE A 518 24.59 0.87 -7.74
C ILE A 518 25.60 0.26 -6.75
N PRO A 519 26.73 -0.28 -7.23
CA PRO A 519 27.78 -0.79 -6.36
C PRO A 519 28.41 0.32 -5.50
N GLU A 520 28.86 -0.02 -4.29
CA GLU A 520 29.55 0.90 -3.36
C GLU A 520 30.82 1.50 -4.00
N ASN A 521 31.55 0.69 -4.76
CA ASN A 521 32.73 1.11 -5.51
C ASN A 521 32.41 2.20 -6.52
N LEU A 522 31.33 2.04 -7.29
CA LEU A 522 30.84 3.05 -8.22
C LEU A 522 30.42 4.33 -7.48
N LEU A 523 29.70 4.19 -6.37
CA LEU A 523 29.30 5.33 -5.55
C LEU A 523 30.51 6.08 -4.99
N SER A 524 31.57 5.37 -4.60
CA SER A 524 32.82 5.95 -4.12
C SER A 524 33.57 6.71 -5.20
N PHE A 525 33.67 6.14 -6.40
CA PHE A 525 34.17 6.85 -7.58
C PHE A 525 33.37 8.13 -7.88
N VAL A 526 32.04 8.05 -7.85
CA VAL A 526 31.17 9.21 -8.09
C VAL A 526 31.37 10.28 -7.01
N LYS A 527 31.49 9.91 -5.73
CA LYS A 527 31.76 10.85 -4.62
C LYS A 527 33.11 11.55 -4.78
N ILE A 528 34.16 10.84 -5.20
CA ILE A 528 35.50 11.43 -5.44
C ILE A 528 35.42 12.47 -6.57
N ARG A 529 34.73 12.13 -7.66
CA ARG A 529 34.61 13.02 -8.83
C ARG A 529 33.64 14.18 -8.60
N TYR A 530 32.57 13.95 -7.83
CA TYR A 530 31.47 14.88 -7.59
C TYR A 530 31.06 14.86 -6.11
N PRO A 531 31.79 15.58 -5.24
CA PRO A 531 31.55 15.57 -3.79
C PRO A 531 30.13 15.99 -3.38
N GLN A 532 29.44 16.80 -4.20
CA GLN A 532 28.05 17.23 -3.94
C GLN A 532 27.06 16.07 -3.81
N VAL A 533 27.38 14.92 -4.41
CA VAL A 533 26.59 13.69 -4.30
C VAL A 533 26.50 13.23 -2.85
N GLY A 534 27.56 13.41 -2.05
CA GLY A 534 27.57 13.06 -0.63
C GLY A 534 26.47 13.78 0.16
N ASN A 535 26.26 15.07 -0.08
CA ASN A 535 25.20 15.86 0.57
C ASN A 535 23.80 15.38 0.16
N LYS A 536 23.63 14.97 -1.10
CA LYS A 536 22.36 14.41 -1.59
C LYS A 536 22.07 13.07 -0.95
N LEU A 537 23.06 12.18 -0.85
CA LEU A 537 22.95 10.90 -0.17
C LEU A 537 22.62 11.08 1.32
N LEU A 538 23.26 12.03 1.99
CA LEU A 538 22.96 12.33 3.40
C LEU A 538 21.49 12.73 3.59
N LYS A 539 20.94 13.55 2.68
CA LYS A 539 19.51 13.91 2.66
C LYS A 539 18.58 12.73 2.36
N LEU A 540 19.03 11.71 1.65
CA LEU A 540 18.26 10.49 1.40
C LEU A 540 18.31 9.57 2.63
N ILE A 541 19.49 9.37 3.21
CA ILE A 541 19.68 8.58 4.42
C ILE A 541 18.87 9.17 5.58
N SER A 542 18.86 10.49 5.76
CA SER A 542 18.07 11.14 6.81
C SER A 542 16.56 10.94 6.65
N LYS A 543 16.06 10.74 5.42
CA LYS A 543 14.65 10.40 5.16
C LYS A 543 14.34 8.93 5.45
N CYS A 544 15.30 8.04 5.23
CA CYS A 544 15.19 6.62 5.55
C CYS A 544 15.31 6.36 7.06
N TRP A 545 16.09 7.19 7.77
CA TRP A 545 16.16 7.24 9.24
C TRP A 545 14.90 7.90 9.82
N LYS A 546 13.73 7.33 9.57
CA LYS A 546 12.60 7.52 10.49
C LYS A 546 12.86 6.55 11.63
N ALA A 547 12.97 7.09 12.85
CA ALA A 547 13.18 6.27 14.03
C ALA A 547 12.17 5.12 14.05
N PRO A 548 12.60 3.86 14.24
CA PRO A 548 11.66 2.78 14.49
C PRO A 548 10.93 3.15 15.77
N THR A 549 9.64 3.50 15.67
CA THR A 549 8.79 3.69 16.84
C THR A 549 8.72 2.34 17.56
N PRO A 550 9.32 2.18 18.76
CA PRO A 550 9.57 0.85 19.33
C PRO A 550 8.30 0.08 19.70
N GLU A 551 7.14 0.72 19.77
CA GLU A 551 5.90 0.12 20.29
C GLU A 551 4.90 -0.30 19.21
N THR A 552 5.12 0.05 17.94
CA THR A 552 4.25 -0.42 16.84
C THR A 552 4.52 -1.89 16.46
N MET A 553 5.50 -2.54 17.09
CA MET A 553 5.99 -3.85 16.66
C MET A 553 5.14 -5.04 17.11
N SER A 554 4.26 -4.92 18.12
CA SER A 554 3.72 -6.11 18.77
C SER A 554 2.66 -6.88 17.97
N HIS A 555 1.65 -6.29 17.31
CA HIS A 555 0.62 -7.14 16.66
C HIS A 555 -0.06 -6.59 15.40
N VAL A 556 0.26 -5.38 14.93
CA VAL A 556 -0.51 -4.81 13.81
C VAL A 556 0.21 -5.02 12.48
N GLU A 557 -0.50 -5.66 11.55
CA GLU A 557 -0.16 -5.81 10.14
C GLU A 557 -0.13 -4.43 9.47
N THR A 558 1.00 -3.73 9.60
CA THR A 558 1.18 -2.36 9.13
C THR A 558 1.03 -2.23 7.62
N THR A 559 0.23 -1.26 7.18
CA THR A 559 0.39 -0.52 5.90
C THR A 559 0.31 -1.29 4.58
N ARG A 560 -0.50 -2.36 4.48
CA ARG A 560 -0.56 -3.22 3.26
C ARG A 560 -0.92 -2.52 1.94
N ASN A 561 -1.58 -1.36 1.94
CA ASN A 561 -2.14 -0.75 0.72
C ASN A 561 -1.79 0.73 0.51
N GLN A 562 -0.61 1.18 0.93
CA GLN A 562 -0.16 2.52 0.55
C GLN A 562 0.50 2.51 -0.84
N ASN A 563 0.31 3.60 -1.59
CA ASN A 563 0.91 3.81 -2.92
C ASN A 563 0.60 2.70 -3.94
N LEU A 564 -0.64 2.18 -3.95
CA LEU A 564 -1.09 1.26 -4.99
C LEU A 564 -1.05 1.97 -6.36
N ARG A 565 -0.40 1.36 -7.34
CA ARG A 565 -0.34 1.83 -8.73
C ARG A 565 -1.16 0.97 -9.67
N THR A 566 -1.21 -0.33 -9.41
CA THR A 566 -1.93 -1.29 -10.26
C THR A 566 -2.85 -2.16 -9.42
N ILE A 567 -4.12 -2.27 -9.83
CA ILE A 567 -5.13 -3.08 -9.14
C ILE A 567 -5.76 -4.04 -10.15
N ALA A 568 -5.72 -5.34 -9.87
CA ALA A 568 -6.46 -6.34 -10.65
C ALA A 568 -7.84 -6.58 -10.03
N ILE A 569 -8.88 -6.49 -10.84
CA ILE A 569 -10.27 -6.73 -10.43
C ILE A 569 -10.69 -8.09 -10.99
N VAL A 570 -11.05 -9.01 -10.10
CA VAL A 570 -11.30 -10.41 -10.39
C VAL A 570 -12.73 -10.78 -9.96
N PRO A 571 -13.52 -11.43 -10.83
CA PRO A 571 -14.86 -11.89 -10.45
C PRO A 571 -14.78 -13.22 -9.69
N ALA A 572 -15.54 -13.34 -8.61
CA ALA A 572 -15.67 -14.58 -7.85
C ALA A 572 -16.69 -15.55 -8.47
N SER A 573 -17.67 -15.06 -9.22
CA SER A 573 -18.63 -15.86 -9.98
C SER A 573 -18.96 -15.21 -11.33
N ARG A 574 -19.56 -15.97 -12.26
CA ARG A 574 -20.00 -15.44 -13.57
C ARG A 574 -21.19 -14.48 -13.49
N ARG A 575 -21.89 -14.44 -12.35
CA ARG A 575 -23.03 -13.55 -12.12
C ARG A 575 -22.59 -12.18 -11.61
N VAL A 576 -21.34 -12.04 -11.17
CA VAL A 576 -20.77 -10.76 -10.74
C VAL A 576 -20.72 -9.81 -11.94
N PRO A 577 -21.38 -8.64 -11.87
CA PRO A 577 -21.35 -7.61 -12.92
C PRO A 577 -20.03 -6.83 -12.85
N LEU A 578 -18.97 -7.49 -13.32
CA LEU A 578 -17.58 -7.03 -13.17
C LEU A 578 -17.31 -5.72 -13.92
N THR A 579 -17.87 -5.57 -15.12
CA THR A 579 -17.68 -4.38 -15.96
C THR A 579 -18.34 -3.17 -15.33
N GLU A 580 -19.59 -3.33 -14.90
CA GLU A 580 -20.40 -2.34 -14.23
C GLU A 580 -19.73 -1.89 -12.92
N PHE A 581 -19.29 -2.85 -12.10
CA PHE A 581 -18.50 -2.59 -10.90
C PHE A 581 -17.23 -1.79 -11.22
N THR A 582 -16.49 -2.20 -12.25
CA THR A 582 -15.25 -1.52 -12.64
C THR A 582 -15.52 -0.09 -13.12
N CYS A 583 -16.61 0.13 -13.85
CA CYS A 583 -17.02 1.47 -14.30
C CYS A 583 -17.45 2.38 -13.14
N GLU A 584 -18.18 1.87 -12.14
CA GLU A 584 -18.51 2.62 -10.92
C GLU A 584 -17.26 2.97 -10.14
N LEU A 585 -16.37 2.00 -9.92
CA LEU A 585 -15.13 2.20 -9.19
C LEU A 585 -14.21 3.18 -9.93
N TYR A 586 -14.11 3.07 -11.25
CA TYR A 586 -13.39 4.01 -12.11
C TYR A 586 -13.93 5.43 -11.95
N ASN A 587 -15.24 5.64 -12.03
CA ASN A 587 -15.87 6.94 -11.85
C ASN A 587 -15.50 7.57 -10.50
N GLN A 588 -15.45 6.77 -9.42
CA GLN A 588 -15.05 7.30 -8.10
C GLN A 588 -13.54 7.54 -8.00
N LEU A 589 -12.71 6.63 -8.48
CA LEU A 589 -11.24 6.76 -8.42
C LEU A 589 -10.71 7.93 -9.25
N SER A 590 -11.29 8.16 -10.44
CA SER A 590 -10.93 9.29 -11.32
C SER A 590 -11.11 10.66 -10.66
N LYS A 591 -11.92 10.77 -9.60
CA LYS A 591 -12.10 12.00 -8.81
C LYS A 591 -10.94 12.26 -7.86
N HIS A 592 -10.24 11.20 -7.45
CA HIS A 592 -9.13 11.30 -6.51
C HIS A 592 -7.78 11.36 -7.22
N VAL A 593 -7.59 10.50 -8.23
CA VAL A 593 -6.32 10.31 -8.91
C VAL A 593 -6.54 10.08 -10.40
N LYS A 594 -5.51 10.34 -11.21
CA LYS A 594 -5.55 10.06 -12.65
C LYS A 594 -5.58 8.54 -12.85
N THR A 595 -6.75 7.99 -13.16
CA THR A 595 -6.99 6.54 -13.28
C THR A 595 -7.15 6.11 -14.73
N LEU A 596 -6.65 4.92 -15.07
CA LEU A 596 -6.90 4.23 -16.34
C LEU A 596 -7.61 2.90 -16.09
N ARG A 597 -8.60 2.55 -16.92
CA ARG A 597 -9.24 1.24 -16.94
C ARG A 597 -8.81 0.45 -18.17
N LEU A 598 -8.28 -0.76 -17.96
CA LEU A 598 -7.86 -1.67 -19.01
C LEU A 598 -8.59 -3.01 -18.87
N SER A 599 -9.26 -3.44 -19.93
CA SER A 599 -9.87 -4.77 -20.08
C SER A 599 -9.30 -5.46 -21.33
N SER A 600 -9.53 -6.76 -21.46
CA SER A 600 -9.20 -7.52 -22.67
C SER A 600 -9.78 -6.86 -23.92
N SER A 601 -11.08 -6.52 -23.90
CA SER A 601 -11.77 -5.84 -25.01
C SER A 601 -11.17 -4.48 -25.36
N VAL A 602 -10.67 -3.72 -24.37
CA VAL A 602 -10.01 -2.43 -24.62
C VAL A 602 -8.68 -2.66 -25.32
N VAL A 603 -7.87 -3.59 -24.82
CA VAL A 603 -6.55 -3.93 -25.41
C VAL A 603 -6.71 -4.50 -26.81
N GLU A 604 -7.74 -5.31 -27.08
CA GLU A 604 -8.07 -5.85 -28.41
C GLU A 604 -8.40 -4.78 -29.45
N ASN A 605 -8.82 -3.57 -29.04
CA ASN A 605 -9.03 -2.48 -30.00
C ASN A 605 -7.70 -1.80 -30.41
N TYR A 606 -6.63 -1.96 -29.62
CA TYR A 606 -5.31 -1.35 -29.89
C TYR A 606 -4.31 -2.35 -30.45
N PHE A 607 -4.41 -3.62 -30.08
CA PHE A 607 -3.53 -4.70 -30.51
C PHE A 607 -4.32 -5.80 -31.21
N GLU A 608 -3.68 -6.47 -32.17
CA GLU A 608 -4.24 -7.68 -32.77
C GLU A 608 -4.52 -8.74 -31.68
N SER A 609 -5.63 -9.47 -31.82
CA SER A 609 -6.07 -10.47 -30.82
C SER A 609 -4.98 -11.51 -30.50
N GLU A 610 -4.10 -11.83 -31.46
CA GLU A 610 -2.97 -12.74 -31.26
C GLU A 610 -2.01 -12.27 -30.13
N VAL A 611 -1.77 -10.95 -30.01
CA VAL A 611 -0.87 -10.34 -29.01
C VAL A 611 -1.30 -10.66 -27.57
N ILE A 612 -2.61 -10.65 -27.32
CA ILE A 612 -3.19 -10.90 -25.99
C ILE A 612 -3.18 -12.39 -25.66
N THR A 613 -3.33 -13.24 -26.68
CA THR A 613 -3.26 -14.70 -26.51
C THR A 613 -1.85 -15.21 -26.28
N LYS A 614 -0.79 -14.46 -26.63
CA LYS A 614 0.60 -14.86 -26.35
C LYS A 614 0.89 -14.88 -24.84
N LYS A 615 1.58 -15.94 -24.40
CA LYS A 615 1.95 -16.12 -22.97
C LYS A 615 2.85 -14.98 -22.46
N ALA A 616 3.73 -14.49 -23.31
CA ALA A 616 4.54 -13.30 -23.08
C ALA A 616 4.54 -12.53 -24.40
N ASP A 617 4.12 -11.27 -24.32
CA ASP A 617 4.28 -10.34 -25.43
C ASP A 617 4.88 -9.08 -24.85
N TYR A 618 6.12 -8.80 -25.22
CA TYR A 618 6.90 -7.73 -24.62
C TYR A 618 6.46 -6.35 -25.11
N GLY A 619 5.88 -6.26 -26.31
CA GLY A 619 5.32 -5.00 -26.78
C GLY A 619 4.13 -4.56 -25.96
N LEU A 620 3.22 -5.50 -25.69
CA LEU A 620 2.14 -5.28 -24.75
C LEU A 620 2.66 -4.98 -23.33
N MET A 621 3.70 -5.67 -22.86
CA MET A 621 4.29 -5.40 -21.51
C MET A 621 4.87 -4.00 -21.38
N HIS A 622 5.63 -3.55 -22.38
CA HIS A 622 6.20 -2.21 -22.38
C HIS A 622 5.12 -1.14 -22.46
N TRP A 623 4.10 -1.36 -23.28
CA TRP A 623 2.95 -0.46 -23.33
C TRP A 623 2.27 -0.35 -21.97
N LEU A 624 2.02 -1.48 -21.30
CA LEU A 624 1.45 -1.51 -19.96
C LEU A 624 2.31 -0.76 -18.95
N ASN A 625 3.63 -0.92 -19.00
CA ASN A 625 4.55 -0.15 -18.16
C ASN A 625 4.43 1.36 -18.44
N VAL A 626 4.39 1.78 -19.71
CA VAL A 626 4.19 3.21 -20.06
C VAL A 626 2.85 3.73 -19.50
N GLN A 627 1.78 2.93 -19.55
CA GLN A 627 0.52 3.30 -18.91
C GLN A 627 0.65 3.42 -17.38
N GLU A 628 1.35 2.50 -16.72
CA GLU A 628 1.66 2.57 -15.28
C GLU A 628 2.47 3.84 -14.92
N ILE A 629 3.27 4.34 -15.86
CA ILE A 629 4.03 5.59 -15.69
C ILE A 629 3.13 6.81 -15.86
N ALA A 630 2.25 6.80 -16.86
CA ALA A 630 1.40 7.93 -17.24
C ALA A 630 0.21 8.18 -16.31
N TYR A 631 -0.22 7.14 -15.60
CA TYR A 631 -1.37 7.17 -14.70
C TYR A 631 -0.94 6.96 -13.25
N SER A 632 -1.69 7.60 -12.34
CA SER A 632 -1.47 7.41 -10.91
C SER A 632 -1.97 6.05 -10.45
N LEU A 633 -3.03 5.53 -11.09
CA LEU A 633 -3.65 4.25 -10.79
C LEU A 633 -4.16 3.57 -12.07
N VAL A 634 -3.86 2.28 -12.25
CA VAL A 634 -4.33 1.47 -13.38
C VAL A 634 -5.18 0.31 -12.86
N LEU A 635 -6.40 0.20 -13.39
CA LEU A 635 -7.34 -0.88 -13.09
C LEU A 635 -7.27 -1.92 -14.21
N TYR A 636 -6.84 -3.13 -13.84
CA TYR A 636 -6.84 -4.30 -14.71
C TYR A 636 -8.09 -5.13 -14.48
N GLN A 637 -9.04 -5.05 -15.41
CA GLN A 637 -10.25 -5.87 -15.39
C GLN A 637 -9.93 -7.26 -15.96
N CYS A 638 -10.06 -8.30 -15.13
CA CYS A 638 -9.82 -9.68 -15.54
C CYS A 638 -11.01 -10.27 -16.31
N ASP A 639 -10.78 -11.37 -17.03
CA ASP A 639 -11.84 -12.10 -17.73
C ASP A 639 -12.50 -13.13 -16.80
N PHE A 640 -13.68 -13.62 -17.19
CA PHE A 640 -14.38 -14.71 -16.51
C PHE A 640 -13.80 -16.11 -16.79
N HIS A 641 -12.69 -16.18 -17.54
CA HIS A 641 -12.02 -17.41 -17.94
C HIS A 641 -10.51 -17.30 -17.69
N LYS A 642 -9.84 -18.45 -17.59
CA LYS A 642 -8.37 -18.52 -17.46
C LYS A 642 -7.70 -18.09 -18.77
N THR A 643 -7.55 -16.79 -18.98
CA THR A 643 -6.90 -16.20 -20.15
C THR A 643 -5.48 -15.73 -19.84
N ASN A 644 -4.66 -15.57 -20.87
CA ASN A 644 -3.32 -14.98 -20.72
C ASN A 644 -3.40 -13.51 -20.26
N TRP A 645 -4.47 -12.80 -20.62
CA TRP A 645 -4.79 -11.48 -20.06
C TRP A 645 -4.98 -11.56 -18.54
N THR A 646 -5.88 -12.43 -18.06
CA THR A 646 -6.12 -12.59 -16.61
C THR A 646 -4.85 -12.96 -15.86
N ARG A 647 -4.05 -13.91 -16.38
CA ARG A 647 -2.74 -14.25 -15.79
C ARG A 647 -1.79 -13.05 -15.74
N ARG A 648 -1.79 -12.19 -16.77
CA ARG A 648 -0.97 -10.99 -16.85
C ARG A 648 -1.43 -9.92 -15.85
N CYS A 649 -2.74 -9.66 -15.74
CA CYS A 649 -3.33 -8.74 -14.76
C CYS A 649 -2.90 -9.13 -13.33
N LEU A 650 -3.04 -10.40 -12.98
CA LEU A 650 -2.68 -10.91 -11.65
C LEU A 650 -1.18 -10.77 -11.36
N ARG A 651 -0.31 -10.97 -12.36
CA ARG A 651 1.15 -10.83 -12.20
C ARG A 651 1.63 -9.39 -12.10
N MET A 652 0.87 -8.43 -12.63
CA MET A 652 1.24 -7.01 -12.68
C MET A 652 0.61 -6.16 -11.58
N ALA A 653 -0.44 -6.65 -10.93
CA ALA A 653 -1.14 -5.92 -9.90
C ALA A 653 -0.34 -5.85 -8.58
N ASP A 654 -0.37 -4.69 -7.93
CA ASP A 654 0.09 -4.51 -6.55
C ASP A 654 -0.92 -5.15 -5.58
N ALA A 655 -2.22 -4.99 -5.87
CA ALA A 655 -3.32 -5.54 -5.10
C ALA A 655 -4.39 -6.19 -6.01
N ILE A 656 -5.03 -7.24 -5.51
CA ILE A 656 -6.08 -7.99 -6.19
C ILE A 656 -7.39 -7.74 -5.45
N LEU A 657 -8.39 -7.20 -6.13
CA LEU A 657 -9.76 -7.06 -5.63
C LEU A 657 -10.60 -8.23 -6.14
N MET A 658 -10.99 -9.11 -5.24
CA MET A 658 -11.91 -10.21 -5.51
C MET A 658 -13.35 -9.75 -5.28
N VAL A 659 -14.10 -9.61 -6.36
CA VAL A 659 -15.48 -9.10 -6.32
C VAL A 659 -16.45 -10.27 -6.26
N ALA A 660 -17.21 -10.33 -5.17
CA ALA A 660 -18.19 -11.37 -4.86
C ALA A 660 -19.59 -10.77 -4.72
N LEU A 661 -20.62 -11.56 -5.02
CA LEU A 661 -21.99 -11.21 -4.67
C LEU A 661 -22.24 -11.65 -3.21
N GLY A 662 -22.67 -10.74 -2.35
CA GLY A 662 -22.96 -11.06 -0.94
C GLY A 662 -24.17 -11.99 -0.76
N THR A 663 -25.07 -12.01 -1.74
CA THR A 663 -26.26 -12.88 -1.75
C THR A 663 -25.96 -14.34 -2.10
N GLU A 664 -24.78 -14.64 -2.66
CA GLU A 664 -24.38 -15.99 -3.07
C GLU A 664 -23.47 -16.62 -2.02
N SER A 665 -23.59 -17.92 -1.79
CA SER A 665 -22.70 -18.61 -0.87
C SER A 665 -21.29 -18.74 -1.46
N LYS A 666 -20.26 -18.91 -0.62
CA LYS A 666 -18.88 -19.12 -1.11
C LYS A 666 -18.78 -20.33 -2.06
N GLU A 667 -19.51 -21.40 -1.74
CA GLU A 667 -19.52 -22.66 -2.49
C GLU A 667 -20.01 -22.48 -3.93
N GLU A 668 -20.87 -21.48 -4.16
CA GLU A 668 -21.35 -21.11 -5.51
C GLU A 668 -20.30 -20.32 -6.31
N GLN A 669 -19.26 -19.80 -5.66
CA GLN A 669 -18.27 -18.87 -6.23
C GLN A 669 -16.91 -19.54 -6.53
N VAL A 670 -16.98 -20.71 -7.17
CA VAL A 670 -15.82 -21.57 -7.54
C VAL A 670 -14.82 -20.86 -8.48
N LEU A 671 -15.24 -19.82 -9.19
CA LEU A 671 -14.39 -19.13 -10.16
C LEU A 671 -13.24 -18.37 -9.49
N ALA A 672 -13.43 -17.91 -8.24
CA ALA A 672 -12.41 -17.17 -7.49
C ALA A 672 -11.08 -17.94 -7.41
N GLU A 673 -11.12 -19.18 -6.90
CA GLU A 673 -9.93 -20.02 -6.73
C GLU A 673 -9.37 -20.45 -8.09
N ALA A 674 -10.25 -20.75 -9.05
CA ALA A 674 -9.86 -21.11 -10.39
C ALA A 674 -9.07 -19.99 -11.09
N LEU A 675 -9.47 -18.72 -10.97
CA LEU A 675 -8.76 -17.60 -11.58
C LEU A 675 -7.47 -17.26 -10.81
N LEU A 676 -7.49 -17.32 -9.48
CA LEU A 676 -6.29 -17.10 -8.67
C LEU A 676 -5.20 -18.14 -8.97
N SER A 677 -5.58 -19.40 -9.23
CA SER A 677 -4.64 -20.46 -9.63
C SER A 677 -3.90 -20.18 -10.96
N CYS A 678 -4.37 -19.24 -11.79
CA CYS A 678 -3.63 -18.82 -12.98
C CYS A 678 -2.27 -18.19 -12.65
N ASN A 679 -2.10 -17.71 -11.42
CA ASN A 679 -0.85 -17.16 -10.93
C ASN A 679 -0.35 -17.98 -9.73
N GLU A 680 0.20 -19.17 -10.00
CA GLU A 680 0.75 -20.06 -8.96
C GLU A 680 1.77 -19.37 -8.04
N LYS A 681 2.63 -18.50 -8.60
CA LYS A 681 3.60 -17.68 -7.84
C LYS A 681 2.97 -16.47 -7.13
N GLY A 682 1.70 -16.17 -7.42
CA GLY A 682 0.95 -14.97 -7.04
C GLY A 682 0.28 -15.01 -5.67
N VAL A 683 0.71 -15.93 -4.81
CA VAL A 683 0.20 -16.04 -3.44
C VAL A 683 0.53 -14.77 -2.63
N ARG A 684 1.53 -13.99 -3.05
CA ARG A 684 2.18 -12.91 -2.32
C ARG A 684 1.50 -11.54 -2.38
N GLN A 685 0.70 -11.30 -3.42
CA GLN A 685 -0.07 -10.06 -3.58
C GLN A 685 -1.11 -9.90 -2.46
N SER A 686 -1.35 -8.65 -2.06
CA SER A 686 -2.48 -8.29 -1.21
C SER A 686 -3.79 -8.65 -1.93
N LYS A 687 -4.69 -9.37 -1.27
CA LYS A 687 -5.99 -9.77 -1.84
C LYS A 687 -7.09 -9.21 -0.98
N GLU A 688 -7.90 -8.30 -1.50
CA GLU A 688 -9.06 -7.77 -0.78
C GLU A 688 -10.35 -8.32 -1.35
N LEU A 689 -11.26 -8.72 -0.48
CA LEU A 689 -12.60 -9.12 -0.84
C LEU A 689 -13.52 -7.91 -0.94
N VAL A 690 -14.35 -7.87 -1.97
CA VAL A 690 -15.38 -6.86 -2.14
C VAL A 690 -16.71 -7.56 -2.34
N PHE A 691 -17.61 -7.41 -1.37
CA PHE A 691 -18.96 -7.97 -1.44
C PHE A 691 -19.95 -6.93 -1.94
N LEU A 692 -20.64 -7.27 -3.03
CA LEU A 692 -21.71 -6.46 -3.59
C LEU A 692 -23.05 -6.92 -3.04
N TRP A 693 -23.79 -5.98 -2.45
CA TRP A 693 -25.11 -6.21 -1.87
C TRP A 693 -26.16 -5.34 -2.56
N PRO A 694 -27.41 -5.81 -2.67
CA PRO A 694 -28.55 -4.94 -2.99
C PRO A 694 -28.65 -3.76 -2.02
N ILE A 695 -29.16 -2.62 -2.51
CA ILE A 695 -29.21 -1.37 -1.73
C ILE A 695 -30.09 -1.47 -0.48
N ASP A 696 -31.15 -2.30 -0.55
CA ASP A 696 -32.13 -2.49 0.52
C ASP A 696 -31.72 -3.57 1.55
N THR A 697 -30.53 -4.16 1.40
CA THR A 697 -30.03 -5.15 2.36
C THR A 697 -29.80 -4.48 3.72
N PRO A 698 -30.39 -4.99 4.83
CA PRO A 698 -30.24 -4.37 6.13
C PRO A 698 -28.83 -4.58 6.71
N THR A 699 -28.34 -5.82 6.70
CA THR A 699 -27.04 -6.23 7.24
C THR A 699 -26.39 -7.29 6.35
N PRO A 700 -25.08 -7.17 6.05
CA PRO A 700 -24.29 -8.23 5.45
C PRO A 700 -24.31 -9.52 6.28
N SER A 701 -23.98 -10.64 5.66
CA SER A 701 -23.82 -11.92 6.36
C SER A 701 -22.92 -12.87 5.55
N GLY A 702 -22.36 -13.89 6.21
CA GLY A 702 -21.62 -14.97 5.55
C GLY A 702 -20.14 -14.69 5.29
N THR A 703 -19.61 -13.55 5.75
CA THR A 703 -18.23 -13.13 5.52
C THR A 703 -17.21 -14.07 6.17
N ALA A 704 -17.56 -14.64 7.34
CA ALA A 704 -16.72 -15.57 8.07
C ALA A 704 -16.28 -16.80 7.25
N ALA A 705 -17.12 -17.30 6.34
CA ALA A 705 -16.80 -18.46 5.49
C ALA A 705 -15.66 -18.17 4.51
N TRP A 706 -15.53 -16.92 4.05
CA TRP A 706 -14.46 -16.49 3.16
C TRP A 706 -13.12 -16.36 3.87
N ILE A 707 -13.14 -15.82 5.09
CA ILE A 707 -11.93 -15.54 5.87
C ILE A 707 -11.28 -16.82 6.40
N LYS A 708 -12.07 -17.82 6.83
CA LYS A 708 -11.55 -19.03 7.48
C LYS A 708 -10.65 -19.89 6.58
N GLU A 709 -10.99 -20.04 5.31
CA GLU A 709 -10.38 -21.07 4.45
C GLU A 709 -9.28 -20.54 3.53
N SER A 710 -9.37 -19.26 3.15
CA SER A 710 -8.59 -18.62 2.09
C SER A 710 -7.90 -17.37 2.63
N TYR A 711 -6.61 -17.17 2.30
CA TYR A 711 -5.86 -16.00 2.75
C TYR A 711 -6.29 -14.75 1.97
N TYR A 712 -7.09 -13.91 2.61
CA TYR A 712 -7.43 -12.56 2.18
C TYR A 712 -6.89 -11.53 3.16
N SER A 713 -6.34 -10.45 2.64
CA SER A 713 -5.71 -9.36 3.38
C SER A 713 -6.73 -8.40 4.02
N GLY A 714 -7.97 -8.38 3.51
CA GLY A 714 -9.05 -7.54 4.00
C GLY A 714 -10.36 -7.78 3.24
N TYR A 715 -11.44 -7.17 3.70
CA TYR A 715 -12.77 -7.27 3.09
C TYR A 715 -13.51 -5.92 3.16
N HIS A 716 -14.39 -5.69 2.20
CA HIS A 716 -15.23 -4.49 2.10
C HIS A 716 -16.65 -4.87 1.65
N HIS A 717 -17.66 -4.33 2.30
CA HIS A 717 -19.06 -4.48 1.88
C HIS A 717 -19.54 -3.21 1.17
N LEU A 718 -20.17 -3.34 0.01
CA LEU A 718 -20.69 -2.23 -0.77
C LEU A 718 -22.17 -2.43 -1.09
N ARG A 719 -22.99 -1.42 -0.79
CA ARG A 719 -24.35 -1.32 -1.34
C ARG A 719 -24.25 -0.89 -2.79
N ALA A 720 -24.61 -1.81 -3.68
CA ALA A 720 -24.57 -1.58 -5.10
C ALA A 720 -25.82 -0.82 -5.57
N PRO A 721 -25.67 0.23 -6.39
CA PRO A 721 -26.81 0.95 -6.95
C PRO A 721 -27.58 0.04 -7.92
N ASN A 722 -28.91 0.17 -7.98
CA ASN A 722 -29.77 -0.71 -8.80
C ASN A 722 -29.34 -0.82 -10.28
N ARG A 723 -28.77 0.25 -10.82
CA ARG A 723 -28.22 0.28 -12.20
C ARG A 723 -27.12 -0.76 -12.46
N LEU A 724 -26.35 -1.13 -11.43
CA LEU A 724 -25.30 -2.13 -11.52
C LEU A 724 -25.85 -3.53 -11.83
N PHE A 725 -27.11 -3.82 -11.45
CA PHE A 725 -27.80 -5.08 -11.73
C PHE A 725 -28.82 -4.99 -12.88
N SER A 726 -28.92 -3.84 -13.54
CA SER A 726 -29.96 -3.61 -14.56
C SER A 726 -29.62 -4.21 -15.92
N PHE A 727 -28.36 -4.55 -16.17
CA PHE A 727 -27.90 -5.08 -17.45
C PHE A 727 -28.03 -6.61 -17.51
N PRO A 728 -28.56 -7.18 -18.62
CA PRO A 728 -28.53 -8.62 -18.83
C PRO A 728 -27.09 -9.17 -18.89
N LEU A 729 -26.84 -10.36 -18.33
CA LEU A 729 -25.50 -10.98 -18.26
C LEU A 729 -24.77 -11.15 -19.60
N LYS A 730 -25.49 -11.17 -20.74
CA LYS A 730 -24.92 -11.29 -22.10
C LYS A 730 -24.62 -9.95 -22.77
N THR A 731 -24.74 -8.83 -22.05
CA THR A 731 -24.51 -7.50 -22.60
C THR A 731 -23.03 -7.32 -22.95
N ARG A 732 -22.74 -6.78 -24.14
CA ARG A 732 -21.37 -6.49 -24.57
C ARG A 732 -20.80 -5.33 -23.75
N GLU A 733 -19.53 -5.45 -23.34
CA GLU A 733 -18.80 -4.43 -22.57
C GLU A 733 -18.94 -3.03 -23.18
N LYS A 734 -18.81 -2.89 -24.51
CA LYS A 734 -18.92 -1.59 -25.21
C LYS A 734 -20.23 -0.84 -24.89
N LYS A 735 -21.37 -1.55 -24.82
CA LYS A 735 -22.68 -0.94 -24.52
C LYS A 735 -22.79 -0.47 -23.08
N ILE A 736 -22.21 -1.23 -22.14
CA ILE A 736 -22.20 -0.87 -20.72
C ILE A 736 -21.34 0.38 -20.53
N VAL A 737 -20.12 0.39 -21.08
CA VAL A 737 -19.20 1.52 -20.99
C VAL A 737 -19.82 2.78 -21.59
N GLU A 738 -20.44 2.67 -22.77
CA GLU A 738 -21.14 3.79 -23.42
C GLU A 738 -22.24 4.39 -22.54
N TYR A 739 -23.07 3.55 -21.90
CA TYR A 739 -24.08 4.02 -20.94
C TYR A 739 -23.46 4.77 -19.75
N TYR A 740 -22.38 4.22 -19.18
CA TYR A 740 -21.69 4.85 -18.05
C TYR A 740 -21.08 6.21 -18.44
N GLU A 741 -20.51 6.32 -19.64
CA GLU A 741 -19.95 7.56 -20.18
C GLU A 741 -20.99 8.64 -20.44
N THR A 742 -22.19 8.25 -20.90
CA THR A 742 -23.25 9.21 -21.20
C THR A 742 -24.02 9.64 -19.97
N THR A 743 -24.23 8.74 -19.01
CA THR A 743 -25.24 8.91 -17.97
C THR A 743 -24.66 9.03 -16.57
N VAL A 744 -23.51 8.40 -16.28
CA VAL A 744 -22.98 8.28 -14.90
C VAL A 744 -21.72 9.10 -14.68
N TYR A 745 -20.82 9.14 -15.68
CA TYR A 745 -19.56 9.87 -15.57
C TYR A 745 -19.84 11.36 -15.39
N GLY A 746 -19.34 11.93 -14.29
CA GLY A 746 -19.60 13.31 -13.89
C GLY A 746 -20.55 13.46 -12.72
N GLU A 747 -21.39 12.46 -12.40
CA GLU A 747 -22.20 12.50 -11.18
C GLU A 747 -21.33 12.38 -9.92
N ILE A 748 -21.53 13.30 -8.97
CA ILE A 748 -20.73 13.41 -7.75
C ILE A 748 -21.55 12.94 -6.54
N SER A 749 -21.34 11.69 -6.13
CA SER A 749 -21.80 11.18 -4.83
C SER A 749 -20.61 10.85 -3.94
N TYR A 750 -20.33 11.73 -2.96
CA TYR A 750 -19.28 11.53 -1.96
C TYR A 750 -19.65 10.49 -0.89
N GLN A 751 -20.95 10.27 -0.68
CA GLN A 751 -21.51 9.42 0.38
C GLN A 751 -21.69 7.95 -0.05
N SER A 752 -21.38 7.61 -1.30
CA SER A 752 -21.51 6.24 -1.79
C SER A 752 -20.46 5.30 -1.19
N ASP A 753 -20.81 4.03 -0.98
CA ASP A 753 -19.85 3.02 -0.50
C ASP A 753 -18.69 2.82 -1.49
N PHE A 754 -18.93 3.01 -2.80
CA PHE A 754 -17.86 3.04 -3.81
C PHE A 754 -16.88 4.19 -3.61
N SER A 755 -17.36 5.35 -3.13
CA SER A 755 -16.48 6.48 -2.79
C SER A 755 -15.66 6.17 -1.55
N ARG A 756 -16.23 5.48 -0.55
CA ARG A 756 -15.47 4.91 0.59
C ARG A 756 -14.36 3.98 0.09
N LEU A 757 -14.70 3.01 -0.76
CA LEU A 757 -13.69 2.09 -1.31
C LEU A 757 -12.60 2.84 -2.09
N ALA A 758 -12.97 3.83 -2.91
CA ALA A 758 -12.00 4.66 -3.62
C ALA A 758 -11.05 5.43 -2.68
N ARG A 759 -11.56 5.96 -1.56
CA ARG A 759 -10.73 6.61 -0.52
C ARG A 759 -9.78 5.63 0.14
N ILE A 760 -10.24 4.42 0.46
CA ILE A 760 -9.39 3.37 1.04
C ILE A 760 -8.26 2.99 0.07
N LEU A 761 -8.60 2.68 -1.19
CA LEU A 761 -7.62 2.24 -2.20
C LEU A 761 -6.60 3.33 -2.58
N THR A 762 -7.00 4.61 -2.48
CA THR A 762 -6.10 5.75 -2.73
C THR A 762 -5.32 6.19 -1.49
N GLY A 763 -5.48 5.51 -0.36
CA GLY A 763 -4.82 5.87 0.90
C GLY A 763 -5.30 7.19 1.49
N ASN A 764 -6.56 7.55 1.24
CA ASN A 764 -7.25 8.74 1.76
C ASN A 764 -8.41 8.39 2.70
N ALA A 765 -8.42 7.18 3.27
CA ALA A 765 -9.45 6.75 4.20
C ALA A 765 -9.52 7.66 5.43
N ILE A 766 -10.73 7.95 5.88
CA ILE A 766 -10.99 8.71 7.10
C ILE A 766 -11.55 7.76 8.16
N GLY A 767 -10.81 7.63 9.26
CA GLY A 767 -11.20 6.84 10.41
C GLY A 767 -11.81 7.70 11.51
N ILE A 768 -12.81 7.18 12.21
CA ILE A 768 -13.31 7.76 13.45
C ILE A 768 -13.07 6.81 14.62
N VAL A 769 -12.65 7.36 15.76
CA VAL A 769 -12.43 6.62 16.99
C VAL A 769 -13.21 7.26 18.13
N PHE A 770 -13.97 6.44 18.84
CA PHE A 770 -14.73 6.84 20.02
C PHE A 770 -14.06 6.35 21.30
N GLY A 771 -13.77 7.27 22.21
CA GLY A 771 -13.12 6.95 23.49
C GLY A 771 -14.03 6.26 24.51
N GLY A 772 -13.44 5.72 25.57
CA GLY A 772 -14.18 5.21 26.73
C GLY A 772 -14.56 6.30 27.73
N GLY A 773 -15.69 6.14 28.43
CA GLY A 773 -16.18 7.10 29.43
C GLY A 773 -17.53 6.79 30.11
N GLY A 774 -18.09 5.59 29.96
CA GLY A 774 -19.39 5.24 30.55
C GLY A 774 -20.54 6.16 30.10
N ALA A 775 -21.31 6.73 31.03
CA ALA A 775 -22.45 7.61 30.72
C ALA A 775 -22.07 8.85 29.89
N ARG A 776 -20.83 9.34 30.05
CA ARG A 776 -20.27 10.44 29.26
C ARG A 776 -20.25 10.14 27.76
N GLY A 777 -20.23 8.86 27.38
CA GLY A 777 -20.35 8.42 26.00
C GLY A 777 -21.62 8.88 25.28
N ALA A 778 -22.65 9.38 25.99
CA ALA A 778 -23.79 10.06 25.38
C ALA A 778 -23.38 11.23 24.48
N ALA A 779 -22.27 11.91 24.80
CA ALA A 779 -21.73 13.01 24.01
C ALA A 779 -21.24 12.57 22.61
N HIS A 780 -20.82 11.29 22.44
CA HIS A 780 -20.49 10.76 21.12
C HIS A 780 -21.67 10.82 20.15
N ALA A 781 -22.90 10.66 20.67
CA ALA A 781 -24.11 10.70 19.87
C ALA A 781 -24.31 12.08 19.21
N GLY A 782 -24.04 13.14 19.97
CA GLY A 782 -24.02 14.51 19.46
C GLY A 782 -22.88 14.77 18.49
N ALA A 783 -21.68 14.28 18.81
CA ALA A 783 -20.52 14.43 17.95
C ALA A 783 -20.73 13.77 16.57
N LEU A 784 -21.24 12.54 16.52
CA LEU A 784 -21.57 11.85 15.28
C LEU A 784 -22.63 12.61 14.47
N ARG A 785 -23.67 13.13 15.13
CA ARG A 785 -24.68 13.97 14.48
C ARG A 785 -24.04 15.19 13.81
N ALA A 786 -23.15 15.90 14.51
CA ALA A 786 -22.45 17.06 13.95
C ALA A 786 -21.58 16.68 12.72
N LEU A 787 -20.88 15.55 12.78
CA LEU A 787 -20.07 15.05 11.67
C LEU A 787 -20.90 14.70 10.44
N ILE A 788 -22.03 14.01 10.63
CA ILE A 788 -22.97 13.67 9.55
C ILE A 788 -23.56 14.94 8.92
N GLU A 789 -24.00 15.90 9.74
CA GLU A 789 -24.55 17.19 9.25
C GLU A 789 -23.51 18.00 8.47
N LYS A 790 -22.24 17.97 8.90
CA LYS A 790 -21.11 18.59 8.19
C LYS A 790 -20.62 17.78 6.98
N LYS A 791 -21.28 16.65 6.65
CA LYS A 791 -20.96 15.75 5.53
C LYS A 791 -19.53 15.19 5.59
N VAL A 792 -18.98 15.06 6.79
CA VAL A 792 -17.69 14.40 7.00
C VAL A 792 -17.82 12.94 6.59
N GLN A 793 -16.88 12.46 5.80
CA GLN A 793 -16.88 11.08 5.33
C GLN A 793 -16.22 10.18 6.37
N ILE A 794 -16.85 9.04 6.67
CA ILE A 794 -16.33 8.05 7.62
C ILE A 794 -16.19 6.72 6.88
N ASP A 795 -14.94 6.26 6.77
CA ASP A 795 -14.58 5.06 6.02
C ASP A 795 -14.25 3.88 6.94
N MET A 796 -13.85 4.16 8.18
CA MET A 796 -13.47 3.17 9.19
C MET A 796 -13.88 3.66 10.57
N VAL A 797 -14.25 2.75 11.46
CA VAL A 797 -14.75 3.07 12.81
C VAL A 797 -14.06 2.19 13.83
N GLY A 798 -13.72 2.75 14.98
CA GLY A 798 -13.24 1.99 16.12
C GLY A 798 -13.64 2.63 17.43
N GLY A 799 -13.46 1.91 18.52
CA GLY A 799 -13.66 2.48 19.83
C GLY A 799 -13.33 1.56 20.98
N THR A 800 -13.41 2.13 22.17
CA THR A 800 -13.15 1.46 23.45
C THR A 800 -14.34 1.65 24.39
N SER A 801 -14.72 0.61 25.14
CA SER A 801 -15.80 0.65 26.12
C SER A 801 -17.12 1.14 25.51
N ILE A 802 -17.78 2.15 26.10
CA ILE A 802 -18.99 2.75 25.52
C ILE A 802 -18.77 3.29 24.08
N GLY A 803 -17.55 3.70 23.75
CA GLY A 803 -17.17 4.10 22.40
C GLY A 803 -17.14 2.91 21.42
N ALA A 804 -16.78 1.71 21.88
CA ALA A 804 -16.86 0.49 21.08
C ALA A 804 -18.33 0.14 20.78
N LEU A 805 -19.22 0.22 21.77
CA LEU A 805 -20.65 0.02 21.57
C LEU A 805 -21.20 0.99 20.54
N PHE A 806 -20.91 2.28 20.69
CA PHE A 806 -21.40 3.28 19.74
C PHE A 806 -20.80 3.13 18.33
N GLY A 807 -19.51 2.87 18.25
CA GLY A 807 -18.82 2.57 16.99
C GLY A 807 -19.41 1.35 16.29
N SER A 808 -19.76 0.30 17.04
CA SER A 808 -20.36 -0.92 16.50
C SER A 808 -21.78 -0.70 15.96
N LEU A 809 -22.58 0.14 16.63
CA LEU A 809 -23.92 0.53 16.16
C LEU A 809 -23.83 1.33 14.85
N TYR A 810 -22.89 2.27 14.77
CA TYR A 810 -22.67 3.04 13.55
C TYR A 810 -22.08 2.18 12.42
N ALA A 811 -21.17 1.25 12.73
CA ALA A 811 -20.60 0.34 11.73
C ALA A 811 -21.65 -0.60 11.10
N THR A 812 -22.62 -1.03 11.90
CA THR A 812 -23.74 -1.86 11.46
C THR A 812 -24.84 -1.05 10.77
N THR A 813 -25.00 0.23 11.11
CA THR A 813 -25.98 1.13 10.48
C THR A 813 -25.36 2.51 10.30
N PRO A 814 -24.61 2.75 9.21
CA PRO A 814 -23.82 3.97 9.00
C PRO A 814 -24.70 5.15 8.60
N ASP A 815 -25.53 5.61 9.53
CA ASP A 815 -26.57 6.60 9.35
C ASP A 815 -26.93 7.25 10.70
N ILE A 816 -27.71 8.34 10.68
CA ILE A 816 -28.17 9.06 11.88
C ILE A 816 -28.97 8.17 12.83
N ARG A 817 -29.56 7.07 12.33
CA ARG A 817 -30.26 6.06 13.14
C ARG A 817 -29.40 5.45 14.25
N ALA A 818 -28.07 5.44 14.10
CA ALA A 818 -27.16 5.00 15.16
C ALA A 818 -27.29 5.84 16.45
N VAL A 819 -27.54 7.14 16.31
CA VAL A 819 -27.79 8.06 17.43
C VAL A 819 -29.07 7.67 18.18
N GLY A 820 -30.12 7.33 17.45
CA GLY A 820 -31.40 6.86 18.01
C GLY A 820 -31.24 5.55 18.79
N ARG A 821 -30.56 4.56 18.19
CA ARG A 821 -30.27 3.29 18.88
C ARG A 821 -29.44 3.48 20.14
N MET A 822 -28.51 4.44 20.14
CA MET A 822 -27.76 4.76 21.35
C MET A 822 -28.68 5.35 22.43
N LYS A 823 -29.60 6.24 22.07
CA LYS A 823 -30.60 6.76 23.02
C LYS A 823 -31.46 5.63 23.62
N ASP A 824 -31.81 4.63 22.81
CA ASP A 824 -32.56 3.46 23.28
C ASP A 824 -31.77 2.66 24.32
N PHE A 825 -30.45 2.51 24.16
CA PHE A 825 -29.58 1.89 25.19
C PHE A 825 -29.60 2.65 26.52
N PHE A 826 -29.47 3.97 26.44
CA PHE A 826 -29.43 4.82 27.64
C PHE A 826 -30.79 4.86 28.36
N THR A 827 -31.88 4.67 27.62
CA THR A 827 -33.26 4.69 28.16
C THR A 827 -33.85 3.30 28.40
N ASP A 828 -33.11 2.21 28.13
CA ASP A 828 -33.62 0.83 28.19
C ASP A 828 -34.21 0.47 29.57
N ARG A 829 -35.41 -0.12 29.55
CA ARG A 829 -36.22 -0.45 30.71
C ARG A 829 -35.57 -1.52 31.59
N LEU A 830 -34.85 -2.47 30.99
CA LEU A 830 -34.09 -3.51 31.72
C LEU A 830 -33.08 -2.91 32.72
N ARG A 831 -32.61 -1.69 32.44
CA ARG A 831 -31.69 -0.98 33.32
C ARG A 831 -32.40 -0.30 34.49
N ASN A 832 -33.55 0.31 34.22
CA ASN A 832 -34.31 1.12 35.18
C ASN A 832 -35.11 0.28 36.19
N ASN A 833 -35.32 -1.01 35.91
CA ASN A 833 -35.97 -1.93 36.85
C ASN A 833 -35.02 -2.30 38.01
N ILE A 834 -35.25 -1.71 39.18
CA ILE A 834 -34.49 -2.00 40.41
C ILE A 834 -34.50 -3.50 40.75
N LEU A 835 -35.64 -4.17 40.60
CA LEU A 835 -35.78 -5.60 40.91
C LEU A 835 -34.83 -6.46 40.06
N ASP A 836 -34.63 -6.11 38.80
CA ASP A 836 -33.73 -6.82 37.89
C ASP A 836 -32.26 -6.52 38.23
N VAL A 837 -31.93 -5.31 38.72
CA VAL A 837 -30.60 -5.00 39.28
C VAL A 837 -30.33 -5.89 40.49
N VAL A 838 -31.27 -5.96 41.43
CA VAL A 838 -31.12 -6.69 42.69
C VAL A 838 -30.96 -8.20 42.44
N ARG A 839 -31.68 -8.76 41.46
CA ARG A 839 -31.55 -10.17 41.07
C ARG A 839 -30.23 -10.50 40.38
N ASP A 840 -29.57 -9.52 39.79
CA ASP A 840 -28.29 -9.68 39.10
C ASP A 840 -27.08 -9.45 40.05
N LEU A 841 -27.33 -9.03 41.30
CA LEU A 841 -26.30 -8.93 42.33
C LEU A 841 -25.77 -10.32 42.66
N THR A 842 -24.45 -10.44 42.75
CA THR A 842 -23.74 -11.66 43.10
C THR A 842 -22.82 -11.41 44.29
N TRP A 843 -22.33 -12.49 44.90
CA TRP A 843 -21.27 -12.39 45.89
C TRP A 843 -20.04 -11.72 45.26
N PRO A 844 -19.53 -10.59 45.82
CA PRO A 844 -18.54 -9.73 45.17
C PRO A 844 -17.11 -10.28 45.22
N TYR A 845 -16.93 -11.55 44.86
CA TYR A 845 -15.61 -12.18 44.74
C TYR A 845 -14.83 -11.64 43.55
N CYS A 846 -15.50 -11.41 42.42
CA CYS A 846 -14.90 -10.90 41.18
C CYS A 846 -15.62 -9.65 40.64
N GLY A 847 -16.94 -9.55 40.86
CA GLY A 847 -17.73 -8.38 40.51
C GLY A 847 -19.02 -8.31 41.33
N ILE A 848 -19.59 -7.11 41.48
CA ILE A 848 -20.85 -6.88 42.20
C ILE A 848 -22.05 -7.49 41.47
N LEU A 849 -22.01 -7.51 40.13
CA LEU A 849 -23.04 -8.07 39.27
C LEU A 849 -22.56 -9.35 38.58
N THR A 850 -23.46 -10.29 38.31
CA THR A 850 -23.12 -11.46 37.47
C THR A 850 -22.78 -11.04 36.04
N GLY A 851 -23.36 -9.92 35.58
CA GLY A 851 -23.24 -9.43 34.22
C GLY A 851 -24.28 -10.01 33.26
N HIS A 852 -25.09 -10.99 33.67
CA HIS A 852 -26.09 -11.62 32.82
C HIS A 852 -27.05 -10.60 32.19
N ARG A 853 -27.57 -9.67 33.00
CA ARG A 853 -28.47 -8.61 32.51
C ARG A 853 -27.78 -7.67 31.53
N PHE A 854 -26.53 -7.32 31.81
CA PHE A 854 -25.77 -6.43 30.95
C PHE A 854 -25.48 -7.12 29.60
N ASN A 855 -25.21 -8.43 29.60
CA ASN A 855 -25.07 -9.22 28.38
C ASN A 855 -26.35 -9.19 27.54
N LEU A 856 -27.52 -9.42 28.15
CA LEU A 856 -28.80 -9.36 27.45
C LEU A 856 -29.09 -7.98 26.85
N CYS A 857 -28.72 -6.90 27.54
CA CYS A 857 -28.89 -5.54 27.03
C CYS A 857 -28.02 -5.29 25.79
N VAL A 858 -26.73 -5.64 25.85
CA VAL A 858 -25.81 -5.48 24.70
C VAL A 858 -26.20 -6.41 23.53
N GLN A 859 -26.59 -7.65 23.81
CA GLN A 859 -27.03 -8.61 22.80
C GLN A 859 -28.32 -8.15 22.09
N ARG A 860 -29.29 -7.55 22.80
CA ARG A 860 -30.51 -7.01 22.17
C ARG A 860 -30.22 -5.87 21.19
N MET A 861 -29.16 -5.11 21.43
CA MET A 861 -28.79 -3.99 20.56
C MET A 861 -28.04 -4.42 19.30
N LEU A 862 -27.08 -5.33 19.47
CA LEU A 862 -26.16 -5.74 18.40
C LEU A 862 -26.60 -7.02 17.69
N ASN A 863 -27.55 -7.75 18.27
CA ASN A 863 -27.93 -9.11 17.88
C ASN A 863 -26.69 -10.03 17.79
N ASP A 864 -26.84 -11.21 17.20
CA ASP A 864 -25.72 -12.12 16.94
C ASP A 864 -25.04 -11.80 15.59
N VAL A 865 -24.74 -10.52 15.35
CA VAL A 865 -23.99 -10.05 14.16
C VAL A 865 -22.49 -10.22 14.40
N ASN A 866 -21.75 -10.64 13.37
CA ASN A 866 -20.29 -10.71 13.44
C ASN A 866 -19.66 -9.37 13.11
N ILE A 867 -18.47 -9.10 13.66
CA ILE A 867 -17.71 -7.87 13.40
C ILE A 867 -17.36 -7.75 11.91
N GLU A 868 -17.06 -8.86 11.25
CA GLU A 868 -16.77 -8.89 9.82
C GLU A 868 -17.98 -8.59 8.93
N ASP A 869 -19.21 -8.67 9.45
CA ASP A 869 -20.43 -8.41 8.70
C ASP A 869 -20.90 -6.93 8.82
N CYS A 870 -20.08 -6.02 9.36
CA CYS A 870 -20.38 -4.59 9.39
C CYS A 870 -20.27 -3.91 8.02
N TRP A 871 -21.15 -2.96 7.71
CA TRP A 871 -21.04 -2.14 6.49
C TRP A 871 -19.77 -1.30 6.44
N VAL A 872 -19.37 -0.76 7.58
CA VAL A 872 -18.13 0.00 7.75
C VAL A 872 -17.17 -0.82 8.60
N SER A 873 -15.91 -0.90 8.19
CA SER A 873 -14.88 -1.64 8.91
C SER A 873 -14.80 -1.18 10.37
N PHE A 874 -15.03 -2.11 11.29
CA PHE A 874 -15.05 -1.88 12.73
C PHE A 874 -13.90 -2.61 13.41
N PHE A 875 -13.36 -2.01 14.47
CA PHE A 875 -12.53 -2.72 15.44
C PHE A 875 -12.87 -2.32 16.86
N CYS A 876 -12.67 -3.24 17.79
CA CYS A 876 -12.90 -3.06 19.22
C CYS A 876 -11.64 -3.43 20.01
N ILE A 877 -11.30 -2.63 21.02
CA ILE A 877 -10.15 -2.89 21.90
C ILE A 877 -10.62 -3.52 23.22
N THR A 878 -9.92 -4.56 23.67
CA THR A 878 -10.10 -5.14 25.00
C THR A 878 -8.75 -5.31 25.68
N THR A 879 -8.78 -5.40 27.00
CA THR A 879 -7.60 -5.78 27.79
C THR A 879 -7.63 -7.28 28.01
N ASP A 880 -6.60 -7.99 27.53
CA ASP A 880 -6.45 -9.43 27.76
C ASP A 880 -5.64 -9.63 29.04
N LEU A 881 -6.31 -10.12 30.10
CA LEU A 881 -5.67 -10.38 31.39
C LEU A 881 -4.76 -11.61 31.34
N THR A 882 -5.13 -12.63 30.55
CA THR A 882 -4.39 -13.88 30.46
C THR A 882 -3.04 -13.65 29.79
N SER A 883 -2.99 -12.86 28.72
CA SER A 883 -1.73 -12.50 28.04
C SER A 883 -1.09 -11.21 28.56
N SER A 884 -1.78 -10.44 29.41
CA SER A 884 -1.34 -9.11 29.88
C SER A 884 -1.02 -8.14 28.73
N SER A 885 -1.84 -8.16 27.67
CA SER A 885 -1.63 -7.35 26.47
C SER A 885 -2.95 -6.74 25.97
N MET A 886 -2.83 -5.74 25.08
CA MET A 886 -3.96 -5.25 24.31
C MET A 886 -4.40 -6.28 23.27
N ARG A 887 -5.71 -6.50 23.13
CA ARG A 887 -6.28 -7.32 22.06
C ARG A 887 -7.18 -6.47 21.17
N ILE A 888 -6.98 -6.61 19.85
CA ILE A 888 -7.74 -5.89 18.82
C ILE A 888 -8.67 -6.89 18.15
N HIS A 889 -9.98 -6.66 18.28
CA HIS A 889 -11.00 -7.53 17.72
C HIS A 889 -11.53 -6.94 16.43
N ARG A 890 -11.46 -7.73 15.35
CA ARG A 890 -12.01 -7.41 14.02
C ARG A 890 -12.91 -8.53 13.47
N ASN A 891 -13.01 -9.63 14.18
CA ASN A 891 -13.67 -10.85 13.74
C ASN A 891 -14.41 -11.50 14.90
N GLY A 892 -15.45 -12.27 14.60
CA GLY A 892 -16.26 -13.00 15.57
C GLY A 892 -17.52 -12.25 15.99
N ILE A 893 -18.29 -12.85 16.91
CA ILE A 893 -19.56 -12.29 17.37
C ILE A 893 -19.28 -10.96 18.08
N MET A 894 -20.01 -9.92 17.70
CA MET A 894 -19.72 -8.54 18.10
C MET A 894 -20.11 -8.24 19.55
N TRP A 895 -21.28 -8.69 20.00
CA TRP A 895 -21.81 -8.31 21.31
C TRP A 895 -20.93 -8.78 22.49
N PRO A 896 -20.34 -9.99 22.53
CA PRO A 896 -19.47 -10.40 23.63
C PRO A 896 -18.18 -9.59 23.68
N VAL A 897 -17.65 -9.22 22.51
CA VAL A 897 -16.43 -8.41 22.36
C VAL A 897 -16.67 -6.97 22.83
N VAL A 898 -17.78 -6.37 22.40
CA VAL A 898 -18.17 -5.03 22.86
C VAL A 898 -18.44 -5.06 24.36
N ARG A 899 -19.13 -6.10 24.85
CA ARG A 899 -19.42 -6.29 26.26
C ARG A 899 -18.15 -6.45 27.08
N SER A 900 -17.15 -7.19 26.61
CA SER A 900 -15.86 -7.36 27.30
C SER A 900 -15.08 -6.05 27.31
N SER A 901 -15.12 -5.27 26.23
CA SER A 901 -14.59 -3.92 26.18
C SER A 901 -15.28 -2.96 27.16
N MET A 902 -16.47 -3.28 27.65
CA MET A 902 -17.19 -2.53 28.69
C MET A 902 -17.13 -3.19 30.08
N SER A 903 -16.33 -4.25 30.28
CA SER A 903 -16.19 -4.93 31.57
C SER A 903 -15.24 -4.18 32.49
N ILE A 904 -15.79 -3.28 33.31
CA ILE A 904 -15.01 -2.58 34.34
C ILE A 904 -14.79 -3.52 35.53
N ALA A 905 -13.52 -3.67 35.94
CA ALA A 905 -13.16 -4.54 37.06
C ALA A 905 -13.87 -4.13 38.37
N GLY A 906 -14.31 -5.13 39.14
CA GLY A 906 -15.09 -4.94 40.37
C GLY A 906 -16.59 -4.76 40.17
N TYR A 907 -17.04 -4.28 39.01
CA TYR A 907 -18.48 -4.13 38.73
C TYR A 907 -19.08 -5.37 38.07
N VAL A 908 -18.40 -5.87 37.04
CA VAL A 908 -18.87 -6.98 36.23
C VAL A 908 -17.69 -7.89 35.92
N PRO A 909 -17.84 -9.22 35.99
CA PRO A 909 -16.73 -10.14 35.77
C PRO A 909 -16.15 -10.00 34.36
N PRO A 910 -14.85 -10.34 34.19
CA PRO A 910 -14.24 -10.48 32.88
C PRO A 910 -14.99 -11.53 32.06
N ILE A 911 -15.04 -11.32 30.75
CA ILE A 911 -15.59 -12.33 29.84
C ILE A 911 -14.49 -13.32 29.50
N CYS A 912 -14.78 -14.60 29.71
CA CYS A 912 -13.97 -15.68 29.17
C CYS A 912 -14.32 -15.84 27.69
N ASP A 913 -13.35 -15.58 26.81
CA ASP A 913 -13.50 -15.74 25.38
C ASP A 913 -13.73 -17.24 25.06
N PRO A 914 -14.85 -17.60 24.41
CA PRO A 914 -15.15 -19.00 24.13
C PRO A 914 -14.16 -19.66 23.14
N GLN A 915 -13.37 -18.89 22.39
CA GLN A 915 -12.48 -19.43 21.37
C GLN A 915 -11.14 -19.93 21.95
N ASP A 916 -10.56 -19.20 22.89
CA ASP A 916 -9.25 -19.51 23.47
C ASP A 916 -9.23 -19.55 25.01
N GLY A 917 -10.32 -19.20 25.67
CA GLY A 917 -10.44 -19.18 27.13
C GLY A 917 -9.78 -17.96 27.80
N HIS A 918 -9.41 -16.93 27.04
CA HIS A 918 -8.77 -15.74 27.61
C HIS A 918 -9.76 -14.86 28.37
N LEU A 919 -9.30 -14.25 29.46
CA LEU A 919 -10.13 -13.37 30.28
C LEU A 919 -10.00 -11.92 29.82
N LEU A 920 -11.10 -11.38 29.30
CA LEU A 920 -11.16 -10.05 28.70
C LEU A 920 -11.84 -9.02 29.61
N LEU A 921 -11.20 -7.86 29.76
CA LEU A 921 -11.69 -6.68 30.47
C LEU A 921 -11.77 -5.44 29.56
N ASP A 922 -12.28 -4.34 30.14
CA ASP A 922 -12.43 -3.04 29.48
C ASP A 922 -11.13 -2.62 28.76
N GLY A 923 -11.26 -2.18 27.50
CA GLY A 923 -10.11 -1.74 26.71
C GLY A 923 -9.47 -0.45 27.22
N ALA A 924 -10.15 0.30 28.09
CA ALA A 924 -9.67 1.59 28.62
C ALA A 924 -8.40 1.45 29.47
N TYR A 925 -8.15 0.27 30.06
CA TYR A 925 -6.93 -0.01 30.84
C TYR A 925 -5.66 -0.02 29.98
N VAL A 926 -5.77 -0.27 28.68
CA VAL A 926 -4.63 -0.35 27.75
C VAL A 926 -4.65 0.77 26.71
N ASN A 927 -5.81 1.06 26.13
CA ASN A 927 -5.96 2.10 25.12
C ASN A 927 -7.39 2.66 25.10
N ASN A 928 -7.59 3.75 25.85
CA ASN A 928 -8.90 4.41 25.93
C ASN A 928 -9.29 5.14 24.64
N LEU A 929 -8.33 5.53 23.80
CA LEU A 929 -8.57 6.27 22.55
C LEU A 929 -7.68 5.73 21.41
N PRO A 930 -8.07 4.63 20.74
CA PRO A 930 -7.22 3.86 19.83
C PRO A 930 -7.04 4.48 18.43
N ALA A 931 -6.66 5.76 18.36
CA ALA A 931 -6.40 6.47 17.11
C ALA A 931 -5.15 5.97 16.38
N ASP A 932 -4.16 5.49 17.14
CA ASP A 932 -2.96 4.82 16.67
C ASP A 932 -3.28 3.49 15.96
N ILE A 933 -4.22 2.71 16.52
CA ILE A 933 -4.72 1.49 15.89
C ILE A 933 -5.46 1.84 14.60
N MET A 934 -6.33 2.84 14.63
CA MET A 934 -7.02 3.31 13.42
C MET A 934 -6.03 3.74 12.32
N ARG A 935 -4.95 4.45 12.69
CA ARG A 935 -3.88 4.83 11.77
C ARG A 935 -3.15 3.63 11.19
N SER A 936 -2.82 2.64 12.02
CA SER A 936 -2.11 1.42 11.57
C SER A 936 -2.98 0.54 10.67
N LEU A 937 -4.30 0.57 10.83
CA LEU A 937 -5.26 -0.07 9.93
C LEU A 937 -5.40 0.62 8.55
N GLY A 938 -4.76 1.77 8.34
CA GLY A 938 -4.68 2.43 7.03
C GLY A 938 -5.43 3.76 6.92
N ALA A 939 -6.01 4.28 8.00
CA ALA A 939 -6.65 5.59 7.98
C ALA A 939 -5.64 6.72 7.73
N ASN A 940 -5.87 7.53 6.71
CA ASN A 940 -5.04 8.71 6.42
C ASN A 940 -5.28 9.83 7.44
N VAL A 941 -6.55 10.00 7.80
CA VAL A 941 -7.02 10.99 8.76
C VAL A 941 -7.79 10.25 9.83
N VAL A 942 -7.53 10.57 11.10
CA VAL A 942 -8.26 9.99 12.23
C VAL A 942 -8.94 11.10 13.00
N ILE A 943 -10.26 11.00 13.18
CA ILE A 943 -11.03 11.87 14.06
C ILE A 943 -11.20 11.13 15.38
N ALA A 944 -10.55 11.62 16.43
CA ALA A 944 -10.54 10.98 17.74
C ALA A 944 -11.42 11.78 18.69
N ILE A 945 -12.56 11.20 19.10
CA ILE A 945 -13.51 11.84 20.01
C ILE A 945 -13.26 11.32 21.43
N ASP A 946 -12.89 12.23 22.32
CA ASP A 946 -12.53 11.91 23.69
C ASP A 946 -13.57 12.45 24.68
N VAL A 947 -14.03 11.53 25.54
CA VAL A 947 -15.00 11.73 26.62
C VAL A 947 -14.37 11.43 28.00
N GLY A 948 -13.06 11.21 28.03
CA GLY A 948 -12.26 10.96 29.23
C GLY A 948 -12.13 12.20 30.13
N MET A 949 -11.67 11.98 31.37
CA MET A 949 -11.51 13.04 32.36
C MET A 949 -10.28 13.92 32.07
N SER A 950 -10.34 15.23 32.33
CA SER A 950 -9.15 16.10 32.36
C SER A 950 -8.26 15.83 33.58
N ASP A 951 -6.97 16.12 33.45
CA ASP A 951 -6.00 16.04 34.54
C ASP A 951 -6.23 17.06 35.67
N ASP A 952 -7.23 17.95 35.57
CA ASP A 952 -7.48 19.01 36.54
C ASP A 952 -7.86 18.53 37.96
N ASN A 953 -8.09 17.22 38.13
CA ASN A 953 -8.15 16.61 39.47
C ASN A 953 -6.76 16.38 40.11
N THR A 954 -5.72 17.10 39.68
CA THR A 954 -4.41 17.15 40.36
C THR A 954 -4.48 17.78 41.76
N ASN A 955 -5.58 18.46 42.09
CA ASN A 955 -5.78 19.07 43.41
C ASN A 955 -6.20 18.02 44.46
N LEU A 956 -5.36 16.99 44.61
CA LEU A 956 -5.44 16.00 45.68
C LEU A 956 -4.85 16.56 46.95
N ARG A 957 -5.52 16.33 48.08
CA ARG A 957 -5.04 16.82 49.37
C ARG A 957 -3.76 16.07 49.76
N ASN A 958 -2.68 16.80 50.02
CA ASN A 958 -1.47 16.22 50.62
C ASN A 958 -1.71 15.93 52.11
N TYR A 959 -1.90 14.66 52.46
CA TYR A 959 -2.09 14.18 53.83
C TYR A 959 -0.81 13.60 54.47
N GLY A 960 0.33 13.66 53.77
CA GLY A 960 1.60 13.10 54.23
C GLY A 960 1.78 11.61 53.92
N PHE A 961 2.55 10.90 54.75
CA PHE A 961 2.94 9.49 54.53
C PHE A 961 1.89 8.44 54.92
N SER A 962 0.85 8.83 55.68
CA SER A 962 -0.21 7.92 56.12
C SER A 962 -1.55 8.64 56.21
N ILE A 963 -2.63 7.89 56.00
CA ILE A 963 -4.00 8.40 56.09
C ILE A 963 -4.82 7.49 57.00
N SER A 964 -5.58 8.09 57.92
CA SER A 964 -6.51 7.35 58.77
C SER A 964 -7.90 7.34 58.13
N GLY A 965 -8.49 6.15 57.98
CA GLY A 965 -9.87 6.01 57.52
C GLY A 965 -10.88 6.71 58.45
N THR A 966 -10.64 6.70 59.77
CA THR A 966 -11.49 7.41 60.74
C THR A 966 -11.40 8.92 60.57
N TRP A 967 -10.23 9.45 60.20
CA TRP A 967 -10.06 10.88 59.88
C TRP A 967 -10.80 11.26 58.60
N CYS A 968 -10.72 10.43 57.55
CA CYS A 968 -11.48 10.64 56.32
C CYS A 968 -12.99 10.65 56.58
N LEU A 969 -13.48 9.68 57.37
CA LEU A 969 -14.89 9.58 57.74
C LEU A 969 -15.34 10.81 58.54
N PHE A 970 -14.55 11.20 59.55
CA PHE A 970 -14.83 12.38 60.36
C PHE A 970 -14.87 13.66 59.52
N LYS A 971 -13.90 13.86 58.61
CA LYS A 971 -13.86 15.03 57.72
C LYS A 971 -15.00 15.05 56.72
N ARG A 972 -15.40 13.88 56.19
CA ARG A 972 -16.58 13.76 55.32
C ARG A 972 -17.86 14.20 56.04
N TRP A 973 -17.95 13.95 57.35
CA TRP A 973 -19.09 14.34 58.19
C TRP A 973 -19.01 15.76 58.73
N TRP A 974 -17.90 16.49 58.56
CA TRP A 974 -17.70 17.82 59.11
C TRP A 974 -18.03 18.92 58.07
N PRO A 975 -19.23 19.55 58.11
CA PRO A 975 -19.68 20.47 57.06
C PRO A 975 -18.93 21.81 57.02
N PHE A 976 -18.27 22.20 58.12
CA PHE A 976 -17.51 23.46 58.21
C PHE A 976 -16.04 23.35 57.76
N GLY A 977 -15.64 22.20 57.21
CA GLY A 977 -14.27 21.95 56.76
C GLY A 977 -14.12 22.07 55.26
N GLU A 978 -12.88 22.25 54.80
CA GLU A 978 -12.55 22.06 53.37
C GLU A 978 -12.94 20.65 52.90
N GLU A 979 -13.45 20.57 51.68
CA GLU A 979 -13.83 19.32 51.03
C GLU A 979 -12.64 18.35 50.95
N LEU A 980 -12.82 17.14 51.47
CA LEU A 980 -11.78 16.12 51.52
C LEU A 980 -11.57 15.50 50.12
N ARG A 981 -10.62 16.04 49.35
CA ARG A 981 -10.22 15.50 48.04
C ARG A 981 -9.16 14.41 48.17
N VAL A 982 -9.55 13.28 48.74
CA VAL A 982 -8.75 12.06 48.80
C VAL A 982 -9.40 11.05 47.87
N LEU A 983 -8.58 10.40 47.02
CA LEU A 983 -9.07 9.38 46.10
C LEU A 983 -9.64 8.19 46.88
N ASN A 984 -10.88 7.83 46.59
CA ASN A 984 -11.44 6.55 47.05
C ASN A 984 -10.88 5.38 46.21
N MET A 985 -11.12 4.14 46.63
CA MET A 985 -10.56 2.96 45.96
C MET A 985 -10.98 2.85 44.48
N ASN A 986 -12.20 3.26 44.14
CA ASN A 986 -12.71 3.30 42.77
C ASN A 986 -12.02 4.38 41.93
N GLU A 987 -11.80 5.57 42.50
CA GLU A 987 -11.06 6.65 41.84
C GLU A 987 -9.59 6.27 41.62
N VAL A 988 -8.95 5.59 42.57
CA VAL A 988 -7.59 5.05 42.39
C VAL A 988 -7.57 4.04 41.24
N GLN A 989 -8.52 3.11 41.20
CA GLN A 989 -8.62 2.12 40.12
C GLN A 989 -8.87 2.78 38.75
N ASN A 990 -9.76 3.78 38.69
CA ASN A 990 -9.99 4.55 37.47
C ASN A 990 -8.72 5.31 37.06
N ARG A 991 -7.98 5.89 38.01
CA ARG A 991 -6.71 6.57 37.73
C ARG A 991 -5.66 5.61 37.18
N LEU A 992 -5.51 4.42 37.77
CA LEU A 992 -4.62 3.37 37.28
C LEU A 992 -4.93 2.98 35.82
N ALA A 993 -6.22 2.97 35.43
CA ALA A 993 -6.61 2.71 34.05
C ALA A 993 -6.04 3.73 33.06
N TYR A 994 -5.98 5.02 33.45
CA TYR A 994 -5.42 6.05 32.59
C TYR A 994 -3.89 6.06 32.56
N VAL A 995 -3.19 5.65 33.62
CA VAL A 995 -1.72 5.71 33.72
C VAL A 995 -1.03 5.03 32.53
N CYS A 996 -1.49 3.84 32.13
CA CYS A 996 -0.91 3.10 31.00
C CYS A 996 -1.16 3.78 29.64
N CYS A 997 -2.24 4.55 29.51
CA CYS A 997 -2.68 5.13 28.24
C CYS A 997 -2.29 6.62 28.08
N VAL A 998 -1.95 7.35 29.16
CA VAL A 998 -1.67 8.80 29.11
C VAL A 998 -0.58 9.16 28.10
N ASN A 999 0.56 8.46 28.14
CA ASN A 999 1.67 8.71 27.20
C ASN A 999 1.22 8.47 25.75
N GLN A 1000 0.50 7.39 25.49
CA GLN A 1000 -0.02 7.07 24.16
C GLN A 1000 -1.03 8.13 23.68
N MET A 1001 -1.91 8.60 24.57
CA MET A 1001 -2.84 9.67 24.26
C MET A 1001 -2.12 10.99 23.94
N GLU A 1002 -1.03 11.31 24.63
CA GLU A 1002 -0.27 12.54 24.36
C GLU A 1002 0.43 12.51 22.99
N ILE A 1003 0.98 11.34 22.61
CA ILE A 1003 1.51 11.11 21.26
C ILE A 1003 0.41 11.27 20.21
N VAL A 1004 -0.77 10.67 20.46
CA VAL A 1004 -1.93 10.75 19.55
C VAL A 1004 -2.47 12.17 19.41
N LYS A 1005 -2.55 12.93 20.51
CA LYS A 1005 -3.03 14.33 20.51
C LYS A 1005 -2.15 15.23 19.65
N ASN A 1006 -0.83 15.01 19.69
CA ASN A 1006 0.14 15.82 18.95
C ASN A 1006 0.42 15.29 17.53
N ALA A 1007 -0.19 14.17 17.14
CA ALA A 1007 0.06 13.56 15.84
C ALA A 1007 -0.64 14.32 14.70
N GLN A 1008 0.10 14.62 13.64
CA GLN A 1008 -0.41 15.38 12.47
C GLN A 1008 -1.59 14.74 11.71
N TYR A 1009 -1.82 13.44 11.91
CA TYR A 1009 -2.94 12.71 11.29
C TYR A 1009 -4.22 12.76 12.13
N CYS A 1010 -4.13 13.18 13.39
CA CYS A 1010 -5.20 13.09 14.37
C CYS A 1010 -5.90 14.44 14.53
N TYR A 1011 -7.22 14.46 14.31
CA TYR A 1011 -8.10 15.57 14.64
C TYR A 1011 -8.77 15.23 15.96
N TYR A 1012 -8.14 15.67 17.05
CA TYR A 1012 -8.58 15.39 18.40
C TYR A 1012 -9.71 16.34 18.82
N VAL A 1013 -10.84 15.76 19.22
CA VAL A 1013 -12.04 16.47 19.70
C VAL A 1013 -12.32 16.03 21.13
N LYS A 1014 -11.94 16.87 22.09
CA LYS A 1014 -12.26 16.66 23.50
C LYS A 1014 -13.61 17.27 23.85
N LEU A 1015 -14.48 16.50 24.49
CA LEU A 1015 -15.79 16.95 24.93
C LEU A 1015 -15.78 17.22 26.45
N PRO A 1016 -16.03 18.46 26.91
CA PRO A 1016 -16.07 18.83 28.32
C PRO A 1016 -17.37 18.35 28.98
N ILE A 1017 -17.33 17.14 29.49
CA ILE A 1017 -18.44 16.47 30.18
C ILE A 1017 -18.01 15.99 31.57
N GLU A 1018 -17.09 16.72 32.17
CA GLU A 1018 -16.58 16.47 33.53
C GLU A 1018 -17.68 16.64 34.59
N SER A 1019 -18.70 17.46 34.32
CA SER A 1019 -19.87 17.67 35.19
C SER A 1019 -20.79 16.45 35.30
N PHE A 1020 -20.63 15.44 34.45
CA PHE A 1020 -21.41 14.20 34.47
C PHE A 1020 -20.61 13.09 35.14
N GLY A 1021 -21.24 12.39 36.08
CA GLY A 1021 -20.69 11.14 36.62
C GLY A 1021 -20.60 10.05 35.56
N ILE A 1022 -19.70 9.07 35.75
CA ILE A 1022 -19.59 7.89 34.87
C ILE A 1022 -20.90 7.08 34.85
N PHE A 1023 -21.72 7.22 35.90
CA PHE A 1023 -23.02 6.56 36.07
C PHE A 1023 -24.26 7.48 35.89
N ASP A 1024 -24.10 8.72 35.40
CA ASP A 1024 -25.20 9.69 35.17
C ASP A 1024 -25.99 9.43 33.87
N PHE A 1025 -26.45 8.19 33.66
CA PHE A 1025 -27.08 7.77 32.40
C PHE A 1025 -28.44 8.43 32.11
N SER A 1026 -29.09 9.02 33.12
CA SER A 1026 -30.35 9.75 32.97
C SER A 1026 -30.21 11.07 32.19
N LYS A 1027 -28.99 11.63 32.08
CA LYS A 1027 -28.74 12.94 31.45
C LYS A 1027 -28.27 12.82 29.98
N PHE A 1028 -28.75 11.83 29.25
CA PHE A 1028 -28.34 11.57 27.86
C PHE A 1028 -28.48 12.80 26.95
N ASP A 1029 -29.66 13.44 26.94
CA ASP A 1029 -29.95 14.54 26.01
C ASP A 1029 -29.05 15.76 26.25
N GLN A 1030 -28.70 16.06 27.50
CA GLN A 1030 -27.81 17.17 27.85
C GLN A 1030 -26.37 16.91 27.40
N ALA A 1031 -25.85 15.71 27.68
CA ALA A 1031 -24.50 15.33 27.25
C ALA A 1031 -24.38 15.23 25.72
N ALA A 1032 -25.40 14.71 25.04
CA ALA A 1032 -25.47 14.67 23.59
C ALA A 1032 -25.48 16.09 22.98
N GLN A 1033 -26.21 17.04 23.58
CA GLN A 1033 -26.22 18.42 23.09
C GLN A 1033 -24.85 19.09 23.20
N ILE A 1034 -24.16 18.95 24.34
CA ILE A 1034 -22.79 19.47 24.53
C ILE A 1034 -21.84 18.86 23.49
N GLY A 1035 -21.94 17.55 23.26
CA GLY A 1035 -21.16 16.85 22.26
C GLY A 1035 -21.38 17.38 20.83
N TYR A 1036 -22.63 17.71 20.49
CA TYR A 1036 -22.99 18.28 19.20
C TYR A 1036 -22.40 19.68 19.00
N ASP A 1037 -22.64 20.60 19.94
CA ASP A 1037 -22.26 22.01 19.80
C ASP A 1037 -20.73 22.17 19.66
N ILE A 1038 -19.96 21.43 20.48
CA ILE A 1038 -18.50 21.52 20.49
C ILE A 1038 -17.88 20.83 19.28
N THR A 1039 -18.40 19.66 18.89
CA THR A 1039 -17.91 19.00 17.68
C THR A 1039 -18.19 19.86 16.45
N LYS A 1040 -19.36 20.49 16.38
CA LYS A 1040 -19.70 21.43 15.31
C LYS A 1040 -18.73 22.61 15.26
N GLN A 1041 -18.44 23.25 16.39
CA GLN A 1041 -17.47 24.34 16.49
C GLN A 1041 -16.06 23.87 16.07
N LYS A 1042 -15.58 22.73 16.58
CA LYS A 1042 -14.26 22.19 16.24
C LYS A 1042 -14.14 21.86 14.75
N MET A 1043 -15.20 21.32 14.15
CA MET A 1043 -15.20 21.05 12.71
C MET A 1043 -15.17 22.33 11.87
N GLU A 1044 -15.82 23.41 12.34
CA GLU A 1044 -15.72 24.73 11.71
C GLU A 1044 -14.30 25.29 11.81
N GLU A 1045 -13.68 25.23 13.00
CA GLU A 1045 -12.26 25.59 13.20
C GLU A 1045 -11.32 24.82 12.26
N PHE A 1046 -11.49 23.49 12.15
CA PHE A 1046 -10.67 22.68 11.25
C PHE A 1046 -10.91 22.99 9.76
N PHE A 1047 -12.13 23.37 9.39
CA PHE A 1047 -12.44 23.76 8.01
C PHE A 1047 -11.90 25.15 7.65
N GLU A 1048 -11.76 26.05 8.62
CA GLU A 1048 -11.21 27.39 8.46
C GLU A 1048 -9.68 27.41 8.46
N ASP A 1049 -9.03 26.55 9.26
CA ASP A 1049 -7.57 26.44 9.37
C ASP A 1049 -6.87 26.32 8.00
N SER A 1050 -7.33 25.41 7.16
CA SER A 1050 -6.88 25.38 5.77
C SER A 1050 -7.86 24.72 4.81
N VAL A 1051 -7.87 25.21 3.56
CA VAL A 1051 -8.59 24.58 2.44
C VAL A 1051 -8.12 23.12 2.24
N ALA A 1052 -6.87 22.82 2.54
CA ALA A 1052 -6.32 21.46 2.48
C ALA A 1052 -6.93 20.55 3.54
N THR A 1053 -7.05 21.01 4.79
CA THR A 1053 -7.71 20.30 5.89
C THR A 1053 -9.17 20.03 5.56
N ARG A 1054 -9.90 21.06 5.13
CA ARG A 1054 -11.30 20.91 4.69
C ARG A 1054 -11.47 19.86 3.59
N ARG A 1055 -10.60 19.88 2.57
CA ARG A 1055 -10.62 18.89 1.49
C ARG A 1055 -10.35 17.47 2.01
N LYS A 1056 -9.36 17.30 2.89
CA LYS A 1056 -9.05 15.99 3.50
C LYS A 1056 -10.25 15.41 4.25
N LEU A 1057 -10.90 16.20 5.10
CA LEU A 1057 -12.05 15.75 5.91
C LEU A 1057 -13.32 15.51 5.09
N LEU A 1058 -13.48 16.22 3.96
CA LEU A 1058 -14.55 15.95 2.99
C LEU A 1058 -14.22 14.77 2.06
N GLY A 1059 -13.03 14.19 2.16
CA GLY A 1059 -12.56 13.14 1.27
C GLY A 1059 -12.20 13.62 -0.15
N CYS A 1060 -12.13 14.93 -0.38
CA CYS A 1060 -11.72 15.49 -1.67
C CYS A 1060 -10.20 15.41 -1.83
N ALA A 1061 -9.71 14.75 -2.87
CA ALA A 1061 -8.29 14.75 -3.16
C ALA A 1061 -7.76 16.15 -3.56
N ARG A 1062 -6.44 16.31 -3.46
CA ARG A 1062 -5.72 17.52 -3.91
C ARG A 1062 -5.92 17.70 -5.42
N ASN A 1063 -6.44 18.85 -5.84
CA ASN A 1063 -6.33 19.43 -7.20
C ASN A 1063 -6.94 18.67 -8.39
N VAL A 1064 -7.74 17.62 -8.19
CA VAL A 1064 -8.29 16.85 -9.31
C VAL A 1064 -9.78 17.17 -9.47
N ARG A 1065 -10.12 18.24 -10.21
CA ARG A 1065 -11.40 18.30 -10.94
C ARG A 1065 -11.25 17.53 -12.26
N GLN A 1066 -10.71 16.31 -12.23
CA GLN A 1066 -10.74 15.45 -13.41
C GLN A 1066 -12.11 14.80 -13.45
N THR A 1067 -12.85 15.10 -14.51
CA THR A 1067 -13.95 14.24 -14.93
C THR A 1067 -13.37 12.90 -15.39
N PRO A 1068 -14.08 11.78 -15.17
CA PRO A 1068 -13.69 10.51 -15.79
C PRO A 1068 -13.51 10.72 -17.28
N GLN A 1069 -12.38 10.29 -17.83
CA GLN A 1069 -12.08 10.47 -19.24
C GLN A 1069 -12.97 9.52 -20.07
N LYS A 1070 -13.59 10.03 -21.14
CA LYS A 1070 -14.37 9.19 -22.08
C LYS A 1070 -13.43 8.23 -22.81
N SER A 1071 -13.83 6.98 -23.00
CA SER A 1071 -13.01 5.94 -23.65
C SER A 1071 -12.84 6.14 -25.15
N LYS A 1072 -13.63 7.02 -25.79
CA LYS A 1072 -13.39 7.46 -27.17
C LYS A 1072 -11.99 8.10 -27.26
N ASN A 1073 -11.01 7.25 -27.57
CA ASN A 1073 -9.70 7.44 -28.20
C ASN A 1073 -8.76 8.56 -27.76
N ASP A 1074 -9.15 9.53 -26.96
CA ASP A 1074 -8.33 10.74 -26.78
C ASP A 1074 -7.24 10.61 -25.72
N ASN A 1075 -7.22 9.56 -24.89
CA ASN A 1075 -6.32 9.56 -23.73
C ASN A 1075 -5.53 8.30 -23.46
N ILE A 1076 -5.90 7.14 -24.01
CA ILE A 1076 -4.98 6.01 -23.98
C ILE A 1076 -3.80 6.43 -24.86
N LEU A 1077 -2.60 6.51 -24.27
CA LEU A 1077 -1.40 6.85 -25.03
C LEU A 1077 -1.26 5.81 -26.13
N SER A 1078 -1.65 6.20 -27.35
CA SER A 1078 -1.66 5.33 -28.52
C SER A 1078 -0.24 4.82 -28.72
N PHE A 1079 -0.10 3.50 -28.81
CA PHE A 1079 1.20 2.84 -28.88
C PHE A 1079 1.73 2.81 -30.30
N VAL A 1080 1.73 3.93 -31.00
CA VAL A 1080 2.05 3.90 -32.44
C VAL A 1080 3.57 3.80 -32.68
N ASN A 1081 4.42 3.88 -31.64
CA ASN A 1081 5.88 3.76 -31.79
C ASN A 1081 6.42 2.32 -31.76
N MET A 1082 5.57 1.30 -31.70
CA MET A 1082 6.00 -0.09 -31.71
C MET A 1082 5.52 -0.81 -32.96
N PRO A 1083 6.42 -1.38 -33.77
CA PRO A 1083 6.03 -2.45 -34.68
C PRO A 1083 5.44 -3.56 -33.83
N VAL A 1084 4.14 -3.80 -34.03
CA VAL A 1084 3.69 -5.18 -34.02
C VAL A 1084 4.51 -5.83 -35.12
N LEU A 1085 5.63 -6.46 -34.75
CA LEU A 1085 6.47 -7.17 -35.71
C LEU A 1085 5.53 -8.11 -36.48
N PRO A 1086 5.49 -8.04 -37.83
CA PRO A 1086 4.71 -9.00 -38.60
C PRO A 1086 5.16 -10.41 -38.22
N LYS A 1087 4.19 -11.33 -38.24
CA LYS A 1087 4.33 -12.75 -37.86
C LYS A 1087 5.72 -13.30 -38.21
N PRO A 1088 6.51 -13.82 -37.26
CA PRO A 1088 7.45 -14.86 -37.63
C PRO A 1088 6.63 -16.02 -38.22
N PRO A 1089 7.06 -16.63 -39.34
CA PRO A 1089 6.42 -17.82 -39.87
C PRO A 1089 6.27 -18.85 -38.75
N SER A 1090 5.14 -19.54 -38.74
CA SER A 1090 4.59 -20.36 -37.67
C SER A 1090 5.42 -21.56 -37.17
N ASP A 1091 6.73 -21.61 -37.45
CA ASP A 1091 7.61 -22.74 -37.19
C ASP A 1091 8.85 -22.35 -36.37
N ILE A 1092 8.67 -21.80 -35.17
CA ILE A 1092 9.75 -21.81 -34.17
C ILE A 1092 9.14 -22.18 -32.81
N LYS A 1093 9.04 -23.49 -32.57
CA LYS A 1093 9.03 -24.04 -31.21
C LYS A 1093 10.39 -23.69 -30.61
N SER A 1094 10.44 -22.74 -29.67
CA SER A 1094 11.59 -22.61 -28.79
C SER A 1094 11.45 -23.66 -27.69
N ASP A 1095 12.23 -24.73 -27.80
CA ASP A 1095 12.67 -25.54 -26.66
C ASP A 1095 13.59 -24.70 -25.75
#